data_AF-A0A7C1RCP0-F1
#
_entry.id   AF-A0A7C1RCP0-F1
#
_cell.length_a   1.000
_cell.length_b   1.000
_cell.length_c   1.000
_cell.angle_alpha   90.00
_cell.angle_beta   90.00
_cell.angle_gamma   90.00
#
_symmetry.space_group_name_H-M   'P 1'
#
loop_
_entity.id
_entity.type
_entity.pdbx_description
1 polymer ?
#
loop_
_entity_poly.entity_id
_entity_poly.type
_entity_poly.pdbx_seq_one_letter_code
_entity_poly.pdbx_strand_id
1 'polypeptide(L)'
;MSDYIYTSSIASNNITDEFSMGTFDINSGSITQIQVEIYGNEIDIASTIEVSAGTWSDIIELNMGTTPSLNTYSWSGLDLSQSDLDVMTILFESEPPQLVQQTYENFDYVDFDDILDNALGTSDSEFMITAWVYPTQFTSNISINGVKNVFFSKTGIIELGVNETGFLQVHILTDNINATAEYGFPGAVTLNSWNYIAVRYNISGNDVDVLVGDVWCREAIGATPEPWTSGGTLKEGGKLIIGAEISTYSSFTGRLDDISIFNKTLSDLEVESHSGGPNIEIDTIVKKEDSQDLWIPITIDGEVIEGRLKFDVNSTGKPIDTLEFYLTSTEPDLQNPDPNDWNLLGTDGGGQKIGFEEPYYILENSWNIPDNDTWYFVCKASDDIGNVVYDYYSTYFGIEHFDELINFTTKDTNGRIGVNPDDDHIGVSSDYKDHISSLDIYINKSDDVELLSTVNYSELDTNYWVISLSQSLSDWITTKSLSPDNWKKQEIQVLKGSKAYKVLVPIFKRIKEEQPEGDQKEKTLQFFKVGNVFDISCTSEYENYLKEQIEIDEIIMKNSEIDYSTAIKFVSENFPKINIIEDFKDQDKKGSYDPLSQDITLNQKSSHTLFHELGHLISISILKLAGHIKKDYSKNEVLAELTAYLLLKSFDENIDYNFAYSNVWASRITSMFGLDEFINSFKSISKYLENFF
;
A
#
# COMPACT_ATOMS: atom_id res chain seq x y z
N MET A 1 84.20 -42.41 9.95
CA MET A 1 82.77 -42.14 9.75
C MET A 1 82.54 -40.84 10.46
N SER A 2 82.02 -39.83 9.78
CA SER A 2 81.77 -38.52 10.39
C SER A 2 80.47 -38.63 11.17
N ASP A 3 80.63 -38.94 12.45
CA ASP A 3 79.59 -39.29 13.42
C ASP A 3 78.81 -38.03 13.82
N TYR A 4 77.98 -37.53 12.92
CA TYR A 4 76.99 -36.51 13.25
C TYR A 4 75.76 -37.18 13.83
N ILE A 5 75.32 -36.68 14.98
CA ILE A 5 74.06 -37.04 15.60
C ILE A 5 73.05 -35.96 15.22
N TYR A 6 71.92 -36.37 14.65
CA TYR A 6 70.84 -35.45 14.29
C TYR A 6 69.79 -35.47 15.41
N THR A 7 69.49 -34.30 15.96
CA THR A 7 68.41 -34.05 16.92
C THR A 7 67.51 -32.95 16.36
N SER A 8 66.22 -33.00 16.68
CA SER A 8 65.26 -31.95 16.33
C SER A 8 64.23 -31.82 17.44
N SER A 9 64.03 -30.60 17.94
CA SER A 9 63.18 -30.32 19.10
C SER A 9 61.79 -29.75 18.76
N ILE A 10 61.29 -29.95 17.53
CA ILE A 10 59.95 -29.49 17.13
C ILE A 10 58.90 -30.59 17.42
N ALA A 11 58.19 -30.50 18.54
CA ALA A 11 56.99 -31.31 18.82
C ALA A 11 56.02 -30.63 19.78
N SER A 12 54.83 -31.22 19.94
CA SER A 12 53.70 -30.70 20.71
C SER A 12 53.86 -30.80 22.25
N ASN A 13 54.96 -31.38 22.75
CA ASN A 13 55.31 -31.53 24.16
C ASN A 13 56.81 -31.31 24.33
N ASN A 14 57.31 -31.18 25.57
CA ASN A 14 58.75 -31.15 25.86
C ASN A 14 59.44 -32.33 25.16
N ILE A 15 60.47 -32.02 24.36
CA ILE A 15 61.35 -33.04 23.78
C ILE A 15 62.60 -33.09 24.64
N THR A 16 62.98 -34.32 24.98
CA THR A 16 64.22 -34.65 25.64
C THR A 16 64.97 -35.63 24.75
N ASP A 17 66.07 -35.19 24.14
CA ASP A 17 66.98 -36.06 23.39
C ASP A 17 68.21 -36.35 24.26
N GLU A 18 68.37 -37.61 24.67
CA GLU A 18 69.50 -38.05 25.49
C GLU A 18 70.50 -38.86 24.65
N PHE A 19 71.76 -38.47 24.69
CA PHE A 19 72.87 -39.16 24.04
C PHE A 19 73.83 -39.68 25.08
N SER A 20 73.91 -41.01 25.22
CA SER A 20 74.94 -41.65 26.04
C SER A 20 76.20 -41.87 25.22
N MET A 21 77.36 -41.59 25.82
CA MET A 21 78.65 -41.93 25.21
C MET A 21 78.83 -43.45 25.18
N GLY A 22 79.26 -43.99 24.05
CA GLY A 22 79.49 -45.43 23.88
C GLY A 22 80.71 -45.92 24.65
N THR A 23 81.89 -45.78 24.06
CA THR A 23 83.17 -46.11 24.70
C THR A 23 84.23 -45.08 24.30
N PHE A 24 84.78 -44.37 25.28
CA PHE A 24 85.83 -43.37 25.09
C PHE A 24 86.93 -43.60 26.12
N ASP A 25 88.06 -44.18 25.74
CA ASP A 25 89.18 -44.46 26.65
C ASP A 25 90.19 -43.30 26.71
N ILE A 26 90.37 -42.68 27.88
CA ILE A 26 91.46 -41.76 28.16
C ILE A 26 92.73 -42.56 28.48
N ASN A 27 93.79 -42.38 27.69
CA ASN A 27 95.04 -43.13 27.84
C ASN A 27 95.74 -42.93 29.20
N SER A 28 95.55 -41.75 29.83
CA SER A 28 96.01 -41.39 31.19
C SER A 28 95.60 -39.96 31.54
N GLY A 29 95.38 -39.64 32.82
CA GLY A 29 95.08 -38.27 33.30
C GLY A 29 93.62 -38.06 33.66
N SER A 30 93.21 -36.80 33.79
CA SER A 30 91.81 -36.39 33.96
C SER A 30 91.39 -35.40 32.88
N ILE A 31 90.10 -35.40 32.54
CA ILE A 31 89.53 -34.42 31.61
C ILE A 31 89.27 -33.12 32.34
N THR A 32 89.85 -32.04 31.82
CA THR A 32 89.76 -30.69 32.39
C THR A 32 88.77 -29.78 31.68
N GLN A 33 88.32 -30.19 30.49
CA GLN A 33 87.37 -29.45 29.68
C GLN A 33 86.56 -30.41 28.79
N ILE A 34 85.25 -30.15 28.68
CA ILE A 34 84.37 -30.75 27.69
C ILE A 34 83.90 -29.63 26.75
N GLN A 35 83.87 -29.92 25.44
CA GLN A 35 83.36 -29.02 24.43
C GLN A 35 82.37 -29.76 23.53
N VAL A 36 81.21 -29.15 23.30
CA VAL A 36 80.17 -29.66 22.40
C VAL A 36 79.95 -28.63 21.30
N GLU A 37 80.08 -29.07 20.05
CA GLU A 37 79.85 -28.25 18.87
C GLU A 37 78.53 -28.66 18.21
N ILE A 38 77.65 -27.67 17.99
CA ILE A 38 76.31 -27.87 17.45
C ILE A 38 76.15 -26.98 16.23
N TYR A 39 75.88 -27.58 15.09
CA TYR A 39 75.50 -26.84 13.89
C TYR A 39 73.97 -26.78 13.81
N GLY A 40 73.40 -25.59 14.05
CA GLY A 40 71.95 -25.45 14.12
C GLY A 40 71.50 -24.00 14.29
N ASN A 41 70.20 -23.83 14.33
CA ASN A 41 69.52 -22.59 14.65
C ASN A 41 68.45 -22.87 15.70
N GLU A 42 68.11 -21.87 16.50
CA GLU A 42 66.96 -21.92 17.41
C GLU A 42 65.77 -21.22 16.75
N ILE A 43 64.57 -21.62 17.15
CA ILE A 43 63.36 -20.80 17.02
C ILE A 43 63.13 -20.10 18.37
N ASP A 44 62.18 -19.18 18.48
CA ASP A 44 61.92 -18.41 19.72
C ASP A 44 61.26 -19.29 20.81
N ILE A 45 62.01 -20.26 21.32
CA ILE A 45 61.69 -21.17 22.41
C ILE A 45 62.92 -21.29 23.30
N ALA A 46 62.74 -21.56 24.59
CA ALA A 46 63.87 -21.85 25.46
C ALA A 46 64.37 -23.28 25.23
N SER A 47 65.62 -23.43 24.82
CA SER A 47 66.32 -24.73 24.76
C SER A 47 67.59 -24.74 25.60
N THR A 48 67.87 -25.90 26.22
CA THR A 48 69.05 -26.11 27.07
C THR A 48 69.82 -27.35 26.65
N ILE A 49 71.13 -27.34 26.90
CA ILE A 49 72.01 -28.50 26.88
C ILE A 49 72.49 -28.81 28.29
N GLU A 50 72.23 -30.03 28.76
CA GLU A 50 72.82 -30.57 29.97
C GLU A 50 73.93 -31.56 29.59
N VAL A 51 75.06 -31.47 30.26
CA VAL A 51 76.13 -32.47 30.15
C VAL A 51 76.39 -33.05 31.53
N SER A 52 76.29 -34.37 31.63
CA SER A 52 76.54 -35.12 32.87
C SER A 52 77.67 -36.12 32.67
N ALA A 53 78.56 -36.25 33.66
CA ALA A 53 79.63 -37.26 33.71
C ALA A 53 79.92 -37.65 35.17
N GLY A 54 79.70 -38.93 35.51
CA GLY A 54 79.84 -39.43 36.89
C GLY A 54 78.87 -38.73 37.87
N THR A 55 79.41 -37.91 38.78
CA THR A 55 78.62 -37.10 39.73
C THR A 55 78.54 -35.62 39.35
N TRP A 56 79.23 -35.21 38.28
CA TRP A 56 79.21 -33.86 37.77
C TRP A 56 78.10 -33.70 36.72
N SER A 57 77.33 -32.61 36.79
CA SER A 57 76.37 -32.18 35.79
C SER A 57 76.34 -30.65 35.75
N ASP A 58 76.14 -30.07 34.57
CA ASP A 58 75.92 -28.65 34.39
C ASP A 58 75.03 -28.37 33.16
N ILE A 59 74.25 -27.29 33.22
CA ILE A 59 73.23 -26.92 32.22
C ILE A 59 73.56 -25.55 31.63
N ILE A 60 73.49 -25.43 30.30
CA ILE A 60 73.68 -24.17 29.57
C ILE A 60 72.49 -23.94 28.62
N GLU A 61 71.98 -22.71 28.53
CA GLU A 61 71.03 -22.30 27.49
C GLU A 61 71.71 -22.24 26.13
N LEU A 62 71.06 -22.78 25.09
CA LEU A 62 71.65 -22.84 23.74
C LEU A 62 71.80 -21.43 23.12
N ASN A 63 70.77 -20.59 23.16
CA ASN A 63 70.84 -19.21 22.63
C ASN A 63 71.40 -19.14 21.19
N MET A 64 71.01 -20.06 20.31
CA MET A 64 71.46 -20.07 18.92
C MET A 64 70.72 -19.00 18.10
N GLY A 65 71.38 -18.48 17.07
CA GLY A 65 70.74 -17.54 16.15
C GLY A 65 69.59 -18.17 15.33
N THR A 66 68.79 -17.33 14.67
CA THR A 66 67.65 -17.78 13.83
C THR A 66 68.09 -18.37 12.48
N THR A 67 69.38 -18.34 12.15
CA THR A 67 69.97 -18.92 10.94
C THR A 67 71.00 -19.98 11.30
N PRO A 68 71.07 -21.13 10.59
CA PRO A 68 71.99 -22.20 10.93
C PRO A 68 73.45 -21.75 10.99
N SER A 69 74.08 -21.92 12.14
CA SER A 69 75.50 -21.65 12.35
C SER A 69 76.12 -22.65 13.31
N LEU A 70 77.46 -22.72 13.34
CA LEU A 70 78.19 -23.52 14.31
C LEU A 70 78.23 -22.78 15.66
N ASN A 71 77.70 -23.40 16.70
CA ASN A 71 77.69 -22.92 18.08
C ASN A 71 78.53 -23.86 18.95
N THR A 72 79.30 -23.31 19.89
CA THR A 72 80.26 -24.07 20.69
C THR A 72 80.05 -23.82 22.16
N TYR A 73 79.77 -24.88 22.91
CA TYR A 73 79.52 -24.85 24.35
C TYR A 73 80.69 -25.51 25.07
N SER A 74 81.13 -24.96 26.18
CA SER A 74 82.35 -25.41 26.85
C SER A 74 82.23 -25.36 28.37
N TRP A 75 82.58 -26.47 29.00
CA TRP A 75 82.67 -26.64 30.45
C TRP A 75 84.13 -26.84 30.82
N SER A 76 84.66 -26.02 31.71
CA SER A 76 86.09 -26.02 32.08
C SER A 76 86.31 -26.10 33.57
N GLY A 77 87.53 -26.45 34.01
CA GLY A 77 87.84 -26.65 35.42
C GLY A 77 87.41 -28.02 35.96
N LEU A 78 87.27 -28.99 35.06
CA LEU A 78 86.84 -30.35 35.37
C LEU A 78 88.01 -31.20 35.90
N ASP A 79 87.69 -32.30 36.58
CA ASP A 79 88.65 -33.32 37.01
C ASP A 79 88.01 -34.71 36.86
N LEU A 80 87.60 -35.05 35.65
CA LEU A 80 86.83 -36.27 35.37
C LEU A 80 87.74 -37.46 35.04
N SER A 81 87.43 -38.61 35.61
CA SER A 81 88.11 -39.89 35.40
C SER A 81 87.49 -40.70 34.25
N GLN A 82 88.15 -41.78 33.85
CA GLN A 82 87.59 -42.73 32.88
C GLN A 82 86.17 -43.21 33.27
N SER A 83 85.99 -43.59 34.53
CA SER A 83 84.69 -44.08 35.02
C SER A 83 83.58 -43.03 35.00
N ASP A 84 83.92 -41.74 35.05
CA ASP A 84 82.92 -40.66 34.94
C ASP A 84 82.47 -40.49 33.47
N LEU A 85 83.38 -40.69 32.52
CA LEU A 85 83.11 -40.60 31.08
C LEU A 85 82.35 -41.83 30.54
N ASP A 86 82.56 -43.00 31.13
CA ASP A 86 81.86 -44.25 30.77
C ASP A 86 80.34 -44.15 30.95
N VAL A 87 79.87 -43.18 31.74
CA VAL A 87 78.45 -42.92 32.00
C VAL A 87 78.05 -41.51 31.55
N MET A 88 78.84 -40.87 30.69
CA MET A 88 78.57 -39.51 30.23
C MET A 88 77.30 -39.46 29.37
N THR A 89 76.44 -38.49 29.67
CA THR A 89 75.24 -38.20 28.89
C THR A 89 75.20 -36.74 28.47
N ILE A 90 74.62 -36.49 27.30
CA ILE A 90 74.29 -35.16 26.80
C ILE A 90 72.79 -35.12 26.59
N LEU A 91 72.11 -34.21 27.27
CA LEU A 91 70.67 -34.01 27.18
C LEU A 91 70.39 -32.70 26.44
N PHE A 92 69.49 -32.76 25.48
CA PHE A 92 68.86 -31.57 24.91
C PHE A 92 67.43 -31.51 25.37
N GLU A 93 67.05 -30.41 26.00
CA GLU A 93 65.66 -30.12 26.35
C GLU A 93 65.20 -28.86 25.64
N SER A 94 63.95 -28.87 25.20
CA SER A 94 63.31 -27.68 24.62
C SER A 94 61.89 -27.61 25.10
N GLU A 95 61.46 -26.40 25.46
CA GLU A 95 60.05 -26.13 25.69
C GLU A 95 59.28 -26.36 24.37
N PRO A 96 58.04 -26.89 24.42
CA PRO A 96 57.20 -26.98 23.24
C PRO A 96 57.07 -25.59 22.63
N PRO A 97 57.01 -25.46 21.28
CA PRO A 97 56.59 -24.23 20.67
C PRO A 97 55.31 -23.79 21.37
N GLN A 98 55.31 -22.58 21.95
CA GLN A 98 54.06 -21.99 22.39
C GLN A 98 53.12 -22.13 21.20
N LEU A 99 51.92 -22.70 21.42
CA LEU A 99 50.85 -22.56 20.44
C LEU A 99 50.81 -21.07 20.20
N VAL A 100 51.32 -20.65 19.04
CA VAL A 100 51.16 -19.29 18.59
C VAL A 100 49.66 -19.22 18.40
N GLN A 101 48.94 -18.82 19.44
CA GLN A 101 47.73 -18.06 19.26
C GLN A 101 48.25 -16.91 18.42
N GLN A 102 48.04 -17.02 17.10
CA GLN A 102 48.48 -16.02 16.15
C GLN A 102 48.04 -14.70 16.76
N THR A 103 49.02 -13.91 17.22
CA THR A 103 48.78 -12.55 17.64
C THR A 103 48.55 -11.81 16.34
N TYR A 104 47.30 -11.90 15.87
CA TYR A 104 46.83 -11.20 14.70
C TYR A 104 46.70 -9.72 15.06
N GLU A 105 47.84 -9.02 15.17
CA GLU A 105 47.92 -7.64 15.66
C GLU A 105 47.25 -6.60 14.75
N ASN A 106 46.60 -7.00 13.64
CA ASN A 106 46.13 -6.09 12.60
C ASN A 106 44.70 -6.38 12.09
N PHE A 107 43.83 -6.99 12.89
CA PHE A 107 42.41 -7.07 12.52
C PHE A 107 41.62 -5.93 13.14
N ASP A 108 40.94 -5.18 12.28
CA ASP A 108 39.99 -4.16 12.66
C ASP A 108 38.61 -4.82 12.66
N TYR A 109 38.03 -4.98 13.85
CA TYR A 109 36.67 -5.49 14.05
C TYR A 109 35.99 -4.67 15.12
N VAL A 110 34.66 -4.68 15.10
CA VAL A 110 33.84 -4.05 16.14
C VAL A 110 33.08 -5.13 16.89
N ASP A 111 33.33 -5.23 18.19
CA ASP A 111 32.58 -6.09 19.12
C ASP A 111 31.46 -5.25 19.76
N PHE A 112 30.22 -5.57 19.43
CA PHE A 112 29.03 -4.94 19.98
C PHE A 112 28.48 -5.68 21.21
N ASP A 113 29.15 -6.76 21.65
CA ASP A 113 28.68 -7.70 22.66
C ASP A 113 27.38 -8.42 22.25
N ASP A 114 26.78 -9.14 23.20
CA ASP A 114 25.52 -9.85 22.98
C ASP A 114 24.30 -8.93 23.06
N ILE A 115 23.99 -8.28 21.93
CA ILE A 115 22.93 -7.26 21.84
C ILE A 115 21.74 -7.67 20.95
N LEU A 116 21.85 -8.79 20.23
CA LEU A 116 20.87 -9.15 19.20
C LEU A 116 19.79 -10.12 19.67
N ASP A 117 19.83 -10.62 20.90
CA ASP A 117 18.85 -11.62 21.37
C ASP A 117 17.40 -11.14 21.33
N ASN A 118 17.15 -9.84 21.48
CA ASN A 118 15.80 -9.27 21.36
C ASN A 118 15.36 -9.04 19.91
N ALA A 119 16.30 -8.97 18.97
CA ALA A 119 16.04 -8.64 17.56
C ALA A 119 16.12 -9.87 16.66
N LEU A 120 16.91 -10.87 17.05
CA LEU A 120 17.23 -12.11 16.35
C LEU A 120 17.34 -13.24 17.39
N GLY A 121 16.24 -13.54 18.08
CA GLY A 121 16.19 -14.56 19.14
C GLY A 121 15.03 -15.55 18.97
N THR A 122 14.57 -16.13 20.09
CA THR A 122 13.52 -17.17 20.07
C THR A 122 12.11 -16.65 19.77
N SER A 123 11.91 -15.33 19.77
CA SER A 123 10.64 -14.69 19.40
C SER A 123 10.44 -14.50 17.90
N ASP A 124 11.54 -14.46 17.14
CA ASP A 124 11.52 -14.03 15.74
C ASP A 124 11.71 -15.24 14.84
N SER A 125 10.71 -15.47 14.00
CA SER A 125 10.71 -16.58 13.05
C SER A 125 11.16 -16.17 11.66
N GLU A 126 11.56 -14.92 11.50
CA GLU A 126 12.08 -14.36 10.26
C GLU A 126 13.07 -13.24 10.58
N PHE A 127 14.04 -13.06 9.70
CA PHE A 127 14.97 -11.94 9.80
C PHE A 127 15.59 -11.60 8.46
N MET A 128 16.21 -10.43 8.40
CA MET A 128 17.03 -10.03 7.28
C MET A 128 18.27 -9.26 7.76
N ILE A 129 19.39 -9.54 7.12
CA ILE A 129 20.65 -8.80 7.30
C ILE A 129 21.04 -8.24 5.94
N THR A 130 21.40 -6.97 5.90
CA THR A 130 21.90 -6.30 4.69
C THR A 130 23.24 -5.64 5.00
N ALA A 131 24.11 -5.54 4.00
CA ALA A 131 25.40 -4.88 4.12
C ALA A 131 25.92 -4.43 2.75
N TRP A 132 26.60 -3.28 2.72
CA TRP A 132 27.51 -2.94 1.65
C TRP A 132 28.91 -3.44 1.99
N VAL A 133 29.51 -4.26 1.11
CA VAL A 133 30.84 -4.84 1.32
C VAL A 133 31.80 -4.49 0.18
N TYR A 134 33.00 -4.05 0.54
CA TYR A 134 34.09 -3.72 -0.39
C TYR A 134 35.31 -4.58 -0.05
N PRO A 135 35.40 -5.82 -0.52
CA PRO A 135 36.56 -6.65 -0.26
C PRO A 135 37.76 -6.20 -1.10
N THR A 136 38.92 -6.06 -0.49
CA THR A 136 40.20 -5.80 -1.20
C THR A 136 41.03 -7.06 -1.38
N GLN A 137 40.75 -8.10 -0.60
CA GLN A 137 41.41 -9.40 -0.69
C GLN A 137 40.51 -10.50 -0.11
N PHE A 138 40.55 -11.69 -0.71
CA PHE A 138 40.03 -12.91 -0.09
C PHE A 138 41.18 -13.74 0.49
N THR A 139 40.98 -14.25 1.70
CA THR A 139 41.91 -15.08 2.46
C THR A 139 41.33 -16.49 2.66
N SER A 140 42.19 -17.43 3.04
CA SER A 140 41.80 -18.84 3.26
C SER A 140 41.47 -19.17 4.71
N ASN A 141 41.52 -18.20 5.63
CA ASN A 141 41.19 -18.43 7.04
C ASN A 141 39.71 -18.76 7.18
N ILE A 142 39.42 -19.85 7.89
CA ILE A 142 38.08 -20.42 7.98
C ILE A 142 37.60 -20.43 9.43
N SER A 143 36.35 -20.05 9.65
CA SER A 143 35.67 -20.15 10.93
C SER A 143 35.48 -21.61 11.34
N ILE A 144 35.13 -21.84 12.60
CA ILE A 144 34.74 -23.17 13.07
C ILE A 144 33.52 -23.73 12.31
N ASN A 145 32.70 -22.85 11.74
CA ASN A 145 31.50 -23.18 10.98
C ASN A 145 31.72 -23.26 9.47
N GLY A 146 32.97 -23.16 9.01
CA GLY A 146 33.32 -23.33 7.60
C GLY A 146 33.24 -22.07 6.74
N VAL A 147 33.04 -20.89 7.35
CA VAL A 147 32.89 -19.60 6.65
C VAL A 147 34.23 -18.88 6.59
N LYS A 148 34.58 -18.32 5.41
CA LYS A 148 35.82 -17.58 5.18
C LYS A 148 35.55 -16.09 5.05
N ASN A 149 36.55 -15.25 5.35
CA ASN A 149 36.47 -13.79 5.22
C ASN A 149 35.20 -13.21 5.87
N VAL A 150 34.91 -13.63 7.10
CA VAL A 150 33.67 -13.27 7.80
C VAL A 150 33.62 -11.76 8.01
N PHE A 151 32.56 -11.13 7.52
CA PHE A 151 32.30 -9.70 7.70
C PHE A 151 31.16 -9.41 8.70
N PHE A 152 30.32 -10.39 8.98
CA PHE A 152 29.25 -10.31 9.97
C PHE A 152 29.20 -11.61 10.77
N SER A 153 29.20 -11.53 12.09
CA SER A 153 29.06 -12.69 12.97
C SER A 153 28.13 -12.38 14.14
N LYS A 154 27.06 -13.17 14.31
CA LYS A 154 26.48 -13.45 15.64
C LYS A 154 27.14 -14.74 16.10
N THR A 155 28.13 -14.61 16.98
CA THR A 155 29.13 -15.65 17.27
C THR A 155 28.54 -17.05 17.40
N GLY A 156 28.90 -17.96 16.49
CA GLY A 156 28.47 -19.36 16.48
C GLY A 156 27.02 -19.61 16.05
N ILE A 157 26.28 -18.56 15.67
CA ILE A 157 24.86 -18.64 15.31
C ILE A 157 24.61 -18.15 13.90
N ILE A 158 25.13 -16.99 13.52
CA ILE A 158 25.07 -16.46 12.16
C ILE A 158 26.47 -16.04 11.75
N GLU A 159 26.94 -16.48 10.59
CA GLU A 159 28.17 -15.97 10.00
C GLU A 159 27.97 -15.71 8.52
N LEU A 160 28.32 -14.50 8.07
CA LEU A 160 28.32 -14.11 6.67
C LEU A 160 29.75 -13.80 6.26
N GLY A 161 30.21 -14.46 5.20
CA GLY A 161 31.56 -14.32 4.67
C GLY A 161 31.61 -14.58 3.17
N VAL A 162 32.81 -14.60 2.62
CA VAL A 162 33.04 -14.78 1.18
C VAL A 162 34.19 -15.75 0.98
N ASN A 163 34.02 -16.75 0.12
CA ASN A 163 35.13 -17.67 -0.20
C ASN A 163 36.12 -17.06 -1.21
N GLU A 164 37.22 -17.77 -1.49
CA GLU A 164 38.28 -17.26 -2.36
C GLU A 164 37.87 -17.12 -3.84
N THR A 165 36.76 -17.75 -4.24
CA THR A 165 36.19 -17.66 -5.59
C THR A 165 35.09 -16.61 -5.69
N GLY A 166 34.75 -15.90 -4.60
CA GLY A 166 33.78 -14.81 -4.60
C GLY A 166 32.32 -15.25 -4.42
N PHE A 167 32.05 -16.47 -3.95
CA PHE A 167 30.71 -16.83 -3.50
C PHE A 167 30.47 -16.30 -2.08
N LEU A 168 29.24 -15.86 -1.83
CA LEU A 168 28.81 -15.57 -0.46
C LEU A 168 28.68 -16.89 0.30
N GLN A 169 29.21 -16.94 1.52
CA GLN A 169 29.03 -18.06 2.43
C GLN A 169 28.15 -17.62 3.59
N VAL A 170 27.10 -18.40 3.86
CA VAL A 170 26.12 -18.14 4.92
C VAL A 170 26.09 -19.34 5.84
N HIS A 171 26.32 -19.10 7.12
CA HIS A 171 26.08 -20.06 8.19
C HIS A 171 24.95 -19.57 9.09
N ILE A 172 24.01 -20.46 9.40
CA ILE A 172 22.91 -20.19 10.32
C ILE A 172 22.68 -21.42 11.22
N LEU A 173 22.56 -21.15 12.51
CA LEU A 173 22.16 -22.10 13.55
C LEU A 173 20.79 -21.73 14.09
N THR A 174 19.82 -22.59 13.82
CA THR A 174 18.47 -22.53 14.38
C THR A 174 18.28 -23.64 15.42
N ASP A 175 17.07 -23.75 15.98
CA ASP A 175 16.73 -24.79 16.95
C ASP A 175 16.90 -26.22 16.43
N ASN A 176 16.66 -26.43 15.13
CA ASN A 176 16.64 -27.76 14.52
C ASN A 176 17.69 -27.96 13.43
N ILE A 177 18.34 -26.89 12.94
CA ILE A 177 19.28 -26.94 11.83
C ILE A 177 20.56 -26.20 12.19
N ASN A 178 21.69 -26.80 11.82
CA ASN A 178 23.00 -26.17 11.77
C ASN A 178 23.50 -26.34 10.34
N ALA A 179 23.52 -25.25 9.57
CA ALA A 179 23.81 -25.29 8.15
C ALA A 179 24.79 -24.20 7.74
N THR A 180 25.68 -24.57 6.82
CA THR A 180 26.54 -23.65 6.08
C THR A 180 26.37 -23.92 4.59
N ALA A 181 26.18 -22.88 3.79
CA ALA A 181 25.99 -22.98 2.34
C ALA A 181 26.60 -21.80 1.58
N GLU A 182 26.78 -21.96 0.26
CA GLU A 182 27.32 -20.92 -0.61
C GLU A 182 26.24 -20.37 -1.57
N TYR A 183 26.29 -19.10 -1.91
CA TYR A 183 25.32 -18.43 -2.78
C TYR A 183 26.02 -17.60 -3.87
N GLY A 184 25.38 -17.52 -5.03
CA GLY A 184 25.86 -16.77 -6.19
C GLY A 184 26.59 -17.64 -7.22
N PHE A 185 27.60 -17.07 -7.85
CA PHE A 185 28.41 -17.70 -8.89
C PHE A 185 29.87 -17.26 -8.69
N PRO A 186 30.86 -17.89 -9.37
CA PRO A 186 32.25 -17.46 -9.24
C PRO A 186 32.40 -15.97 -9.59
N GLY A 187 32.85 -15.17 -8.63
CA GLY A 187 32.95 -13.72 -8.75
C GLY A 187 31.66 -12.94 -8.52
N ALA A 188 30.61 -13.52 -7.91
CA ALA A 188 29.41 -12.78 -7.53
C ALA A 188 29.72 -11.63 -6.57
N VAL A 189 30.57 -11.88 -5.57
CA VAL A 189 31.22 -10.82 -4.80
C VAL A 189 32.57 -10.51 -5.44
N THR A 190 32.72 -9.26 -5.88
CA THR A 190 33.89 -8.78 -6.62
C THR A 190 34.87 -8.01 -5.74
N LEU A 191 36.17 -8.17 -6.00
CA LEU A 191 37.23 -7.41 -5.32
C LEU A 191 37.31 -5.97 -5.84
N ASN A 192 37.60 -5.04 -4.95
CA ASN A 192 37.82 -3.60 -5.22
C ASN A 192 36.58 -2.88 -5.79
N SER A 193 35.39 -3.35 -5.43
CA SER A 193 34.09 -2.78 -5.77
C SER A 193 33.14 -2.93 -4.58
N TRP A 194 32.17 -2.02 -4.47
CA TRP A 194 31.09 -2.16 -3.51
C TRP A 194 30.10 -3.21 -4.02
N ASN A 195 29.76 -4.17 -3.17
CA ASN A 195 28.77 -5.21 -3.43
C ASN A 195 27.71 -5.09 -2.35
N TYR A 196 26.45 -4.97 -2.75
CA TYR A 196 25.33 -5.03 -1.81
C TYR A 196 25.00 -6.50 -1.54
N ILE A 197 24.82 -6.84 -0.27
CA ILE A 197 24.44 -8.19 0.16
C ILE A 197 23.18 -8.05 0.99
N ALA A 198 22.17 -8.86 0.69
CA ALA A 198 21.04 -9.11 1.57
C ALA A 198 20.88 -10.60 1.80
N VAL A 199 20.71 -11.02 3.05
CA VAL A 199 20.43 -12.40 3.45
C VAL A 199 19.16 -12.38 4.27
N ARG A 200 18.13 -13.06 3.81
CA ARG A 200 16.87 -13.19 4.57
C ARG A 200 16.58 -14.64 4.88
N TYR A 201 16.05 -14.87 6.07
CA TYR A 201 15.57 -16.17 6.51
C TYR A 201 14.09 -16.05 6.86
N ASN A 202 13.26 -16.97 6.38
CA ASN A 202 11.85 -17.01 6.71
C ASN A 202 11.38 -18.42 7.08
N ILE A 203 10.83 -18.59 8.29
CA ILE A 203 10.29 -19.88 8.77
C ILE A 203 9.11 -20.40 7.92
N SER A 204 8.29 -19.51 7.34
CA SER A 204 7.09 -19.94 6.59
C SER A 204 7.46 -20.53 5.24
N GLY A 205 8.60 -20.11 4.67
CA GLY A 205 9.22 -20.72 3.50
C GLY A 205 10.22 -21.83 3.85
N ASN A 206 10.77 -21.82 5.08
CA ASN A 206 11.96 -22.57 5.49
C ASN A 206 13.16 -22.35 4.56
N ASP A 207 13.37 -21.10 4.14
CA ASP A 207 14.25 -20.79 3.02
C ASP A 207 15.19 -19.64 3.39
N VAL A 208 16.42 -19.66 2.87
CA VAL A 208 17.31 -18.50 2.86
C VAL A 208 17.39 -17.99 1.44
N ASP A 209 16.97 -16.75 1.25
CA ASP A 209 17.17 -16.04 0.01
C ASP A 209 18.32 -15.05 0.18
N VAL A 210 19.16 -14.97 -0.85
CA VAL A 210 20.30 -14.07 -0.86
C VAL A 210 20.25 -13.16 -2.08
N LEU A 211 20.41 -11.87 -1.90
CA LEU A 211 20.73 -10.92 -2.98
C LEU A 211 22.23 -10.61 -2.92
N VAL A 212 22.95 -10.80 -4.03
CA VAL A 212 24.34 -10.35 -4.18
C VAL A 212 24.41 -9.40 -5.37
N GLY A 213 24.74 -8.13 -5.11
CA GLY A 213 24.62 -7.07 -6.09
C GLY A 213 23.17 -6.86 -6.49
N ASP A 214 22.84 -7.22 -7.72
CA ASP A 214 21.52 -7.17 -8.35
C ASP A 214 20.93 -8.56 -8.65
N VAL A 215 21.57 -9.64 -8.18
CA VAL A 215 21.18 -11.02 -8.50
C VAL A 215 20.63 -11.75 -7.28
N TRP A 216 19.34 -12.13 -7.35
CA TRP A 216 18.71 -13.02 -6.38
C TRP A 216 19.18 -14.46 -6.57
N CYS A 217 19.69 -15.03 -5.49
CA CYS A 217 20.12 -16.41 -5.34
C CYS A 217 19.12 -17.12 -4.43
N ARG A 218 18.26 -17.95 -5.05
CA ARG A 218 17.16 -18.70 -4.40
C ARG A 218 17.54 -20.11 -3.97
N GLU A 219 18.74 -20.54 -4.35
CA GLU A 219 19.21 -21.89 -4.10
C GLU A 219 20.67 -21.84 -3.65
N ALA A 220 20.94 -22.47 -2.52
CA ALA A 220 22.29 -22.75 -2.07
C ALA A 220 23.05 -23.69 -3.02
N ILE A 221 24.35 -23.40 -3.18
CA ILE A 221 25.33 -24.23 -3.86
C ILE A 221 26.17 -24.95 -2.81
N GLY A 222 26.33 -26.26 -2.96
CA GLY A 222 27.22 -27.07 -2.11
C GLY A 222 26.53 -28.21 -1.37
N ALA A 223 27.06 -28.56 -0.19
CA ALA A 223 26.73 -29.81 0.52
C ALA A 223 25.39 -29.77 1.27
N THR A 224 24.89 -28.58 1.62
CA THR A 224 23.62 -28.41 2.34
C THR A 224 22.60 -27.75 1.41
N PRO A 225 21.80 -28.52 0.68
CA PRO A 225 20.78 -27.97 -0.20
C PRO A 225 19.66 -27.31 0.62
N GLU A 226 19.08 -26.28 0.02
CA GLU A 226 17.85 -25.65 0.47
C GLU A 226 16.61 -26.30 -0.16
N PRO A 227 15.41 -26.07 0.40
CA PRO A 227 15.10 -25.29 1.61
C PRO A 227 15.51 -26.00 2.91
N TRP A 228 15.90 -25.24 3.93
CA TRP A 228 16.19 -25.73 5.29
C TRP A 228 14.91 -26.03 6.08
N THR A 229 14.13 -26.97 5.52
CA THR A 229 12.83 -27.42 6.06
C THR A 229 12.92 -27.80 7.53
N SER A 230 12.09 -27.15 8.36
CA SER A 230 12.03 -27.31 9.82
C SER A 230 13.08 -26.56 10.63
N GLY A 231 13.80 -25.59 10.05
CA GLY A 231 14.84 -24.81 10.76
C GLY A 231 14.39 -24.29 12.13
N GLY A 232 13.21 -23.68 12.22
CA GLY A 232 12.70 -23.14 13.48
C GLY A 232 13.31 -21.77 13.79
N THR A 233 13.23 -21.37 15.06
CA THR A 233 13.77 -20.09 15.55
C THR A 233 15.29 -20.10 15.67
N LEU A 234 15.92 -18.93 15.59
CA LEU A 234 17.35 -18.78 15.87
C LEU A 234 17.67 -19.15 17.32
N LYS A 235 18.88 -19.65 17.55
CA LYS A 235 19.42 -19.81 18.91
C LYS A 235 19.69 -18.43 19.54
N GLU A 236 19.45 -18.32 20.85
CA GLU A 236 19.85 -17.16 21.65
C GLU A 236 21.35 -17.18 21.98
N GLY A 237 21.88 -15.99 22.26
CA GLY A 237 23.23 -15.73 22.71
C GLY A 237 24.20 -15.37 21.59
N GLY A 238 25.46 -15.16 21.94
CA GLY A 238 26.52 -14.95 20.96
C GLY A 238 26.64 -13.48 20.55
N LYS A 239 27.87 -12.97 20.68
CA LYS A 239 28.19 -11.57 20.42
C LYS A 239 28.01 -11.20 18.96
N LEU A 240 27.54 -9.97 18.72
CA LEU A 240 27.60 -9.35 17.40
C LEU A 240 29.00 -8.80 17.17
N ILE A 241 29.69 -9.37 16.18
CA ILE A 241 31.00 -8.92 15.72
C ILE A 241 30.93 -8.58 14.24
N ILE A 242 31.40 -7.39 13.89
CA ILE A 242 31.50 -6.90 12.52
C ILE A 242 32.96 -6.88 12.10
N GLY A 243 33.25 -7.45 10.93
CA GLY A 243 34.59 -7.50 10.33
C GLY A 243 35.40 -8.78 10.62
N ALA A 244 34.94 -9.65 11.52
CA ALA A 244 35.60 -10.92 11.80
C ALA A 244 34.69 -11.94 12.51
N GLU A 245 35.14 -13.20 12.51
CA GLU A 245 34.83 -14.23 13.50
C GLU A 245 36.09 -14.45 14.36
N ILE A 246 35.99 -14.33 15.68
CA ILE A 246 37.16 -14.18 16.57
C ILE A 246 37.69 -15.49 17.18
N SER A 247 37.00 -16.62 17.05
CA SER A 247 37.46 -17.91 17.60
C SER A 247 38.60 -18.50 16.79
N THR A 248 38.53 -18.42 15.46
CA THR A 248 39.63 -18.82 14.56
C THR A 248 40.23 -17.66 13.77
N TYR A 249 39.69 -16.44 13.96
CA TYR A 249 40.10 -15.22 13.28
C TYR A 249 39.92 -15.26 11.75
N SER A 250 38.79 -15.82 11.31
CA SER A 250 38.35 -15.60 9.93
C SER A 250 37.91 -14.15 9.78
N SER A 251 38.75 -13.32 9.19
CA SER A 251 38.58 -11.87 9.18
C SER A 251 38.36 -11.34 7.78
N PHE A 252 37.48 -10.35 7.64
CA PHE A 252 37.25 -9.67 6.38
C PHE A 252 38.37 -8.66 6.08
N THR A 253 38.86 -8.65 4.84
CA THR A 253 39.86 -7.68 4.38
C THR A 253 39.25 -6.73 3.38
N GLY A 254 38.84 -5.54 3.83
CA GLY A 254 38.12 -4.59 3.00
C GLY A 254 37.49 -3.44 3.80
N ARG A 255 36.40 -2.89 3.25
CA ARG A 255 35.53 -1.92 3.94
C ARG A 255 34.11 -2.45 4.01
N LEU A 256 33.42 -2.08 5.07
CA LEU A 256 32.01 -2.40 5.29
C LEU A 256 31.27 -1.07 5.48
N ASP A 257 30.05 -0.99 4.98
CA ASP A 257 29.17 0.16 5.16
C ASP A 257 27.72 -0.31 5.30
N ASP A 258 26.88 0.55 5.89
CA ASP A 258 25.42 0.39 5.97
C ASP A 258 24.92 -1.03 6.31
N ILE A 259 25.47 -1.61 7.39
CA ILE A 259 24.99 -2.89 7.90
C ILE A 259 23.67 -2.67 8.64
N SER A 260 22.60 -3.29 8.13
CA SER A 260 21.26 -3.20 8.73
C SER A 260 20.72 -4.58 9.07
N ILE A 261 20.01 -4.67 10.19
CA ILE A 261 19.42 -5.90 10.72
C ILE A 261 17.93 -5.64 10.95
N PHE A 262 17.10 -6.52 10.42
CA PHE A 262 15.65 -6.47 10.52
C PHE A 262 15.16 -7.76 11.18
N ASN A 263 14.24 -7.64 12.13
CA ASN A 263 13.54 -8.78 12.75
C ASN A 263 12.35 -9.26 11.91
N LYS A 264 12.38 -8.97 10.61
CA LYS A 264 11.36 -9.34 9.63
C LYS A 264 12.02 -9.48 8.26
N THR A 265 11.45 -10.31 7.39
CA THR A 265 11.80 -10.27 5.97
C THR A 265 11.14 -9.09 5.27
N LEU A 266 11.86 -8.45 4.35
CA LEU A 266 11.31 -7.50 3.39
C LEU A 266 11.05 -8.21 2.05
N SER A 267 10.13 -7.65 1.26
CA SER A 267 9.89 -8.09 -0.12
C SER A 267 11.09 -7.82 -1.03
N ASP A 268 11.18 -8.50 -2.17
CA ASP A 268 12.29 -8.32 -3.12
C ASP A 268 12.47 -6.85 -3.52
N LEU A 269 11.37 -6.17 -3.85
CA LEU A 269 11.35 -4.75 -4.20
C LEU A 269 11.82 -3.84 -3.05
N GLU A 270 11.41 -4.12 -1.82
CA GLU A 270 11.86 -3.34 -0.66
C GLU A 270 13.36 -3.52 -0.41
N VAL A 271 13.90 -4.72 -0.63
CA VAL A 271 15.33 -5.01 -0.49
C VAL A 271 16.16 -4.32 -1.58
N GLU A 272 15.69 -4.38 -2.82
CA GLU A 272 16.31 -3.69 -3.95
C GLU A 272 16.28 -2.17 -3.75
N SER A 273 15.16 -1.64 -3.28
CA SER A 273 15.04 -0.21 -2.92
C SER A 273 15.97 0.20 -1.79
N HIS A 274 16.09 -0.63 -0.75
CA HIS A 274 17.04 -0.40 0.35
C HIS A 274 18.49 -0.38 -0.13
N SER A 275 18.85 -1.15 -1.16
CA SER A 275 20.19 -1.12 -1.74
C SER A 275 20.56 0.26 -2.31
N GLY A 276 19.58 1.10 -2.67
CA GLY A 276 19.82 2.32 -3.45
C GLY A 276 20.20 2.04 -4.90
N GLY A 277 20.04 0.79 -5.35
CA GLY A 277 20.17 0.36 -6.73
C GLY A 277 18.99 0.80 -7.61
N PRO A 278 19.11 0.62 -8.94
CA PRO A 278 18.02 0.91 -9.85
C PRO A 278 16.83 -0.02 -9.59
N ASN A 279 15.64 0.54 -9.32
CA ASN A 279 14.38 -0.20 -9.24
C ASN A 279 13.58 -0.01 -10.53
N ILE A 280 12.63 -0.90 -10.79
CA ILE A 280 11.60 -0.61 -11.79
C ILE A 280 10.69 0.50 -11.26
N GLU A 281 10.61 1.61 -11.97
CA GLU A 281 9.69 2.71 -11.71
C GLU A 281 9.01 3.07 -13.03
N ILE A 282 7.72 3.36 -12.98
CA ILE A 282 6.95 3.74 -14.18
C ILE A 282 6.25 5.09 -13.97
N ASP A 283 6.11 5.83 -15.07
CA ASP A 283 5.42 7.13 -15.12
C ASP A 283 4.42 7.12 -16.26
N THR A 284 3.15 7.31 -15.92
CA THR A 284 2.01 7.20 -16.83
C THR A 284 1.49 8.56 -17.26
N ILE A 285 1.08 8.68 -18.54
CA ILE A 285 0.47 9.90 -19.05
C ILE A 285 -0.56 9.60 -20.14
N VAL A 286 -1.70 10.27 -20.08
CA VAL A 286 -2.71 10.23 -21.15
C VAL A 286 -2.63 11.50 -21.98
N LYS A 287 -2.55 11.33 -23.30
CA LYS A 287 -2.54 12.41 -24.28
C LYS A 287 -3.72 12.26 -25.23
N LYS A 288 -4.27 13.38 -25.66
CA LYS A 288 -5.25 13.47 -26.75
C LYS A 288 -4.60 14.09 -27.97
N GLU A 289 -5.15 13.77 -29.13
CA GLU A 289 -4.78 14.43 -30.37
C GLU A 289 -5.37 15.85 -30.46
N ASP A 290 -4.58 16.82 -30.91
CA ASP A 290 -5.05 18.17 -31.18
C ASP A 290 -5.51 18.33 -32.65
N SER A 291 -6.06 19.51 -32.98
CA SER A 291 -6.51 19.83 -34.34
C SER A 291 -5.41 19.88 -35.41
N GLN A 292 -4.15 19.64 -35.05
CA GLN A 292 -2.96 19.67 -35.92
C GLN A 292 -2.19 18.33 -35.90
N ASP A 293 -2.83 17.23 -35.47
CA ASP A 293 -2.24 15.89 -35.32
C ASP A 293 -1.04 15.85 -34.33
N LEU A 294 -1.03 16.72 -33.31
CA LEU A 294 -0.06 16.71 -32.21
C LEU A 294 -0.66 16.09 -30.95
N TRP A 295 0.18 15.39 -30.17
CA TRP A 295 -0.22 14.79 -28.90
C TRP A 295 -0.05 15.77 -27.74
N ILE A 296 -1.15 16.12 -27.08
CA ILE A 296 -1.17 17.02 -25.92
C ILE A 296 -1.66 16.27 -24.67
N PRO A 297 -1.00 16.40 -23.51
CA PRO A 297 -1.48 15.81 -22.26
C PRO A 297 -2.86 16.32 -21.89
N ILE A 298 -3.71 15.42 -21.38
CA ILE A 298 -4.96 15.82 -20.74
C ILE A 298 -4.59 16.43 -19.39
N THR A 299 -5.06 17.64 -19.11
CA THR A 299 -4.68 18.40 -17.89
C THR A 299 -5.88 18.95 -17.12
N ILE A 300 -7.08 18.64 -17.58
CA ILE A 300 -8.35 19.10 -17.01
C ILE A 300 -9.12 17.86 -16.59
N ASP A 301 -9.41 17.77 -15.30
CA ASP A 301 -10.23 16.70 -14.74
C ASP A 301 -11.63 16.69 -15.36
N GLY A 302 -12.05 15.50 -15.81
CA GLY A 302 -13.36 15.27 -16.40
C GLY A 302 -13.52 15.88 -17.79
N GLU A 303 -12.43 16.23 -18.46
CA GLU A 303 -12.50 16.67 -19.85
C GLU A 303 -13.06 15.55 -20.73
N VAL A 304 -14.17 15.82 -21.41
CA VAL A 304 -14.75 14.86 -22.37
C VAL A 304 -13.90 14.86 -23.65
N ILE A 305 -13.35 13.70 -23.99
CA ILE A 305 -12.42 13.55 -25.11
C ILE A 305 -13.11 12.95 -26.33
N GLU A 306 -12.99 13.65 -27.44
CA GLU A 306 -13.38 13.19 -28.76
C GLU A 306 -12.12 12.96 -29.61
N GLY A 307 -12.00 11.79 -30.22
CA GLY A 307 -10.91 11.44 -31.14
C GLY A 307 -9.88 10.49 -30.55
N ARG A 308 -8.63 10.59 -31.00
CA ARG A 308 -7.58 9.62 -30.63
C ARG A 308 -6.94 9.96 -29.30
N LEU A 309 -6.74 8.92 -28.51
CA LEU A 309 -6.05 8.91 -27.23
C LEU A 309 -4.74 8.12 -27.35
N LYS A 310 -3.75 8.57 -26.59
CA LYS A 310 -2.45 7.93 -26.45
C LYS A 310 -2.16 7.72 -24.98
N PHE A 311 -2.08 6.45 -24.60
CA PHE A 311 -1.76 5.99 -23.25
C PHE A 311 -0.27 5.68 -23.21
N ASP A 312 0.52 6.60 -22.66
CA ASP A 312 1.97 6.55 -22.64
C ASP A 312 2.46 6.08 -21.27
N VAL A 313 3.53 5.28 -21.26
CA VAL A 313 4.29 4.95 -20.05
C VAL A 313 5.79 5.04 -20.31
N ASN A 314 6.52 5.58 -19.35
CA ASN A 314 7.97 5.59 -19.32
C ASN A 314 8.47 4.71 -18.17
N SER A 315 9.68 4.13 -18.32
CA SER A 315 10.38 3.45 -17.23
C SER A 315 11.63 4.21 -16.81
N THR A 316 11.84 4.34 -15.50
CA THR A 316 13.11 4.81 -14.92
C THR A 316 13.70 3.70 -14.04
N GLY A 317 15.01 3.51 -14.08
CA GLY A 317 15.73 2.59 -13.17
C GLY A 317 15.97 1.17 -13.71
N LYS A 318 14.95 0.35 -14.02
CA LYS A 318 15.10 -0.98 -14.69
C LYS A 318 14.28 -1.14 -15.98
N PRO A 319 14.69 -2.02 -16.93
CA PRO A 319 13.86 -2.39 -18.08
C PRO A 319 12.57 -3.09 -17.64
N ILE A 320 11.47 -2.86 -18.35
CA ILE A 320 10.20 -3.56 -18.13
C ILE A 320 10.22 -4.88 -18.91
N ASP A 321 9.80 -5.97 -18.29
CA ASP A 321 9.63 -7.29 -18.91
C ASP A 321 8.19 -7.54 -19.38
N THR A 322 7.20 -7.15 -18.57
CA THR A 322 5.79 -7.17 -18.98
C THR A 322 5.07 -5.87 -18.61
N LEU A 323 4.14 -5.45 -19.46
CA LEU A 323 3.41 -4.19 -19.30
C LEU A 323 1.93 -4.35 -19.69
N GLU A 324 1.05 -3.92 -18.79
CA GLU A 324 -0.40 -3.99 -18.93
C GLU A 324 -1.03 -2.60 -18.74
N PHE A 325 -1.97 -2.26 -19.62
CA PHE A 325 -2.67 -0.97 -19.67
C PHE A 325 -4.12 -1.14 -19.23
N TYR A 326 -4.59 -0.32 -18.31
CA TYR A 326 -5.94 -0.43 -17.74
C TYR A 326 -6.68 0.90 -17.69
N LEU A 327 -8.00 0.81 -17.69
CA LEU A 327 -8.92 1.90 -17.38
C LEU A 327 -9.81 1.54 -16.19
N THR A 328 -9.97 2.48 -15.26
CA THR A 328 -10.88 2.35 -14.12
C THR A 328 -11.78 3.57 -13.98
N SER A 329 -13.03 3.32 -13.59
CA SER A 329 -14.04 4.36 -13.41
C SER A 329 -13.91 5.13 -12.08
N THR A 330 -13.06 4.63 -11.18
CA THR A 330 -12.81 5.20 -9.85
C THR A 330 -11.31 5.32 -9.63
N GLU A 331 -10.89 6.33 -8.88
CA GLU A 331 -9.48 6.53 -8.54
C GLU A 331 -8.89 5.24 -7.94
N PRO A 332 -7.78 4.71 -8.50
CA PRO A 332 -7.22 3.43 -8.09
C PRO A 332 -6.50 3.52 -6.73
N ASP A 333 -6.69 2.51 -5.88
CA ASP A 333 -5.88 2.34 -4.67
C ASP A 333 -4.56 1.62 -5.00
N LEU A 334 -3.48 2.38 -5.15
CA LEU A 334 -2.14 1.80 -5.37
C LEU A 334 -1.52 1.16 -4.12
N GLN A 335 -2.10 1.33 -2.93
CA GLN A 335 -1.65 0.60 -1.73
C GLN A 335 -2.15 -0.84 -1.73
N ASN A 336 -3.32 -1.08 -2.30
CA ASN A 336 -3.94 -2.40 -2.44
C ASN A 336 -4.50 -2.59 -3.86
N PRO A 337 -3.63 -2.64 -4.89
CA PRO A 337 -4.08 -2.69 -6.27
C PRO A 337 -4.78 -4.03 -6.57
N ASP A 338 -5.98 -3.98 -7.15
CA ASP A 338 -6.68 -5.14 -7.68
C ASP A 338 -6.97 -4.96 -9.18
N PRO A 339 -6.09 -5.49 -10.06
CA PRO A 339 -6.29 -5.40 -11.50
C PRO A 339 -7.56 -6.08 -12.02
N ASN A 340 -8.23 -6.93 -11.23
CA ASN A 340 -9.48 -7.56 -11.65
C ASN A 340 -10.67 -6.59 -11.62
N ASP A 341 -10.55 -5.49 -10.85
CA ASP A 341 -11.55 -4.43 -10.79
C ASP A 341 -11.35 -3.38 -11.91
N TRP A 342 -10.29 -3.53 -12.72
CA TRP A 342 -9.96 -2.60 -13.80
C TRP A 342 -10.21 -3.24 -15.18
N ASN A 343 -10.45 -2.39 -16.18
CA ASN A 343 -10.68 -2.83 -17.56
C ASN A 343 -9.35 -2.87 -18.30
N LEU A 344 -8.89 -4.06 -18.68
CA LEU A 344 -7.68 -4.22 -19.49
C LEU A 344 -7.90 -3.62 -20.89
N LEU A 345 -7.11 -2.61 -21.22
CA LEU A 345 -7.08 -1.96 -22.53
C LEU A 345 -6.16 -2.72 -23.50
N GLY A 346 -5.03 -3.22 -23.00
CA GLY A 346 -4.07 -3.97 -23.79
C GLY A 346 -2.80 -4.31 -23.03
N THR A 347 -1.91 -5.07 -23.68
CA THR A 347 -0.60 -5.43 -23.15
C THR A 347 0.48 -5.18 -24.20
N ASP A 348 1.74 -5.14 -23.77
CA ASP A 348 2.90 -5.06 -24.66
C ASP A 348 3.14 -6.31 -25.52
N GLY A 349 2.38 -7.38 -25.29
CA GLY A 349 2.56 -8.68 -25.93
C GLY A 349 3.59 -9.59 -25.25
N GLY A 350 4.14 -9.20 -24.10
CA GLY A 350 4.88 -10.05 -23.15
C GLY A 350 6.19 -10.65 -23.67
N GLY A 351 6.96 -9.93 -24.50
CA GLY A 351 8.14 -10.52 -25.15
C GLY A 351 9.28 -9.60 -25.55
N GLN A 352 9.21 -8.29 -25.30
CA GLN A 352 10.33 -7.38 -25.52
C GLN A 352 10.66 -6.63 -24.24
N LYS A 353 11.91 -6.75 -23.77
CA LYS A 353 12.40 -5.90 -22.68
C LYS A 353 12.38 -4.43 -23.12
N ILE A 354 11.56 -3.62 -22.47
CA ILE A 354 11.38 -2.19 -22.77
C ILE A 354 12.46 -1.42 -22.01
N GLY A 355 13.33 -0.73 -22.74
CA GLY A 355 14.48 0.00 -22.18
C GLY A 355 14.17 1.45 -21.80
N PHE A 356 15.14 2.11 -21.13
CA PHE A 356 15.04 3.46 -20.57
C PHE A 356 14.70 4.60 -21.53
N GLU A 357 14.87 4.39 -22.83
CA GLU A 357 14.78 5.46 -23.84
C GLU A 357 13.59 5.31 -24.80
N GLU A 358 12.82 4.23 -24.70
CA GLU A 358 11.67 3.99 -25.59
C GLU A 358 10.34 4.11 -24.84
N PRO A 359 9.58 5.21 -25.04
CA PRO A 359 8.24 5.34 -24.47
C PRO A 359 7.34 4.29 -25.09
N TYR A 360 6.73 3.44 -24.26
CA TYR A 360 5.73 2.50 -24.74
C TYR A 360 4.36 3.16 -24.69
N TYR A 361 3.53 2.86 -25.69
CA TYR A 361 2.21 3.44 -25.76
C TYR A 361 1.19 2.57 -26.47
N ILE A 362 -0.06 2.71 -26.05
CA ILE A 362 -1.21 2.23 -26.81
C ILE A 362 -1.97 3.43 -27.36
N LEU A 363 -2.32 3.34 -28.64
CA LEU A 363 -3.23 4.28 -29.28
C LEU A 363 -4.62 3.67 -29.27
N GLU A 364 -5.58 4.45 -28.79
CA GLU A 364 -6.98 4.07 -28.87
C GLU A 364 -7.82 5.20 -29.43
N ASN A 365 -8.97 4.82 -29.99
CA ASN A 365 -9.98 5.78 -30.38
C ASN A 365 -10.97 5.94 -29.23
N SER A 366 -11.38 7.17 -28.90
CA SER A 366 -12.40 7.45 -27.89
C SER A 366 -13.68 6.64 -28.12
N TRP A 367 -14.02 6.35 -29.38
CA TRP A 367 -15.17 5.51 -29.78
C TRP A 367 -15.05 4.02 -29.40
N ASN A 368 -13.84 3.55 -29.04
CA ASN A 368 -13.62 2.18 -28.55
C ASN A 368 -13.73 2.07 -27.02
N ILE A 369 -13.77 3.20 -26.32
CA ILE A 369 -13.82 3.25 -24.87
C ILE A 369 -15.28 3.46 -24.45
N PRO A 370 -15.82 2.71 -23.47
CA PRO A 370 -17.18 2.91 -23.03
C PRO A 370 -17.40 4.31 -22.44
N ASP A 371 -18.61 4.84 -22.63
CA ASP A 371 -19.02 6.10 -22.04
C ASP A 371 -18.90 6.09 -20.52
N ASN A 372 -18.24 7.12 -19.99
CA ASN A 372 -18.07 7.34 -18.57
C ASN A 372 -17.58 8.78 -18.34
N ASP A 373 -17.98 9.38 -17.22
CA ASP A 373 -17.55 10.72 -16.84
C ASP A 373 -16.14 10.70 -16.21
N THR A 374 -15.67 9.54 -15.74
CA THR A 374 -14.47 9.43 -14.90
C THR A 374 -13.59 8.23 -15.25
N TRP A 375 -12.83 8.31 -16.33
CA TRP A 375 -11.78 7.34 -16.64
C TRP A 375 -10.42 7.77 -16.07
N TYR A 376 -9.84 6.91 -15.23
CA TYR A 376 -8.44 6.96 -14.84
C TYR A 376 -7.64 5.92 -15.63
N PHE A 377 -6.45 6.29 -16.06
CA PHE A 377 -5.51 5.40 -16.72
C PHE A 377 -4.53 4.82 -15.70
N VAL A 378 -4.38 3.49 -15.70
CA VAL A 378 -3.52 2.76 -14.77
C VAL A 378 -2.61 1.83 -15.56
N CYS A 379 -1.35 1.74 -15.16
CA CYS A 379 -0.42 0.73 -15.67
C CYS A 379 0.04 -0.21 -14.58
N LYS A 380 0.28 -1.45 -14.98
CA LYS A 380 1.00 -2.45 -14.20
C LYS A 380 2.20 -2.89 -15.02
N ALA A 381 3.39 -2.81 -14.41
CA ALA A 381 4.62 -3.25 -15.03
C ALA A 381 5.32 -4.28 -14.16
N SER A 382 6.03 -5.23 -14.77
CA SER A 382 6.93 -6.12 -14.07
C SER A 382 8.33 -6.13 -14.67
N ASP A 383 9.34 -6.38 -13.84
CA ASP A 383 10.69 -6.68 -14.33
C ASP A 383 10.88 -8.17 -14.64
N ASP A 384 12.10 -8.55 -15.04
CA ASP A 384 12.45 -9.92 -15.46
C ASP A 384 12.60 -10.92 -14.31
N ILE A 385 12.49 -10.45 -13.07
CA ILE A 385 12.53 -11.25 -11.85
C ILE A 385 11.11 -11.39 -11.26
N GLY A 386 10.15 -10.60 -11.76
CA GLY A 386 8.74 -10.64 -11.39
C GLY A 386 8.34 -9.61 -10.34
N ASN A 387 9.18 -8.62 -10.04
CA ASN A 387 8.77 -7.47 -9.22
C ASN A 387 7.70 -6.69 -9.98
N VAL A 388 6.62 -6.32 -9.30
CA VAL A 388 5.48 -5.61 -9.90
C VAL A 388 5.38 -4.21 -9.33
N VAL A 389 5.21 -3.22 -10.20
CA VAL A 389 4.91 -1.83 -9.85
C VAL A 389 3.67 -1.35 -10.58
N TYR A 390 3.00 -0.38 -9.95
CA TYR A 390 1.81 0.26 -10.47
C TYR A 390 1.99 1.76 -10.48
N ASP A 391 1.45 2.40 -11.49
CA ASP A 391 1.30 3.85 -11.53
C ASP A 391 0.00 4.21 -12.24
N TYR A 392 -0.52 5.41 -12.00
CA TYR A 392 -1.73 5.89 -12.65
C TYR A 392 -1.67 7.38 -12.94
N TYR A 393 -2.34 7.77 -14.02
CA TYR A 393 -2.45 9.16 -14.40
C TYR A 393 -3.57 9.81 -13.59
N SER A 394 -3.19 10.73 -12.70
CA SER A 394 -4.12 11.35 -11.74
C SER A 394 -5.21 12.24 -12.36
N THR A 395 -4.98 12.77 -13.57
CA THR A 395 -6.02 13.54 -14.29
C THR A 395 -6.97 12.58 -15.00
N TYR A 396 -8.21 12.50 -14.53
CA TYR A 396 -9.25 11.70 -15.17
C TYR A 396 -9.90 12.43 -16.35
N PHE A 397 -10.47 11.67 -17.27
CA PHE A 397 -11.15 12.19 -18.46
C PHE A 397 -12.50 11.51 -18.68
N GLY A 398 -13.38 12.17 -19.42
CA GLY A 398 -14.69 11.63 -19.80
C GLY A 398 -14.72 11.13 -21.24
N ILE A 399 -15.63 10.21 -21.52
CA ILE A 399 -16.00 9.74 -22.85
C ILE A 399 -17.53 9.79 -22.94
N GLU A 400 -18.07 10.45 -23.97
CA GLU A 400 -19.51 10.66 -24.15
C GLU A 400 -19.84 10.55 -25.65
N HIS A 401 -20.09 9.34 -26.14
CA HIS A 401 -20.47 9.07 -27.54
C HIS A 401 -21.88 8.49 -27.68
N PHE A 402 -22.52 8.03 -26.60
CA PHE A 402 -23.76 7.26 -26.62
C PHE A 402 -24.91 7.97 -27.34
N ASP A 403 -25.06 9.27 -27.10
CA ASP A 403 -26.10 10.08 -27.75
C ASP A 403 -25.87 10.24 -29.27
N GLU A 404 -24.65 9.99 -29.75
CA GLU A 404 -24.27 10.04 -31.17
C GLU A 404 -24.23 8.65 -31.83
N LEU A 405 -24.17 7.60 -31.01
CA LEU A 405 -24.06 6.21 -31.45
C LEU A 405 -25.36 5.68 -32.05
N ILE A 406 -26.55 6.14 -31.64
CA ILE A 406 -27.82 5.57 -32.12
C ILE A 406 -28.91 6.64 -32.33
N ASN A 407 -29.40 6.74 -33.57
CA ASN A 407 -30.64 7.46 -33.88
C ASN A 407 -31.84 6.52 -33.90
N PHE A 408 -32.82 6.78 -33.04
CA PHE A 408 -34.10 6.07 -33.02
C PHE A 408 -35.18 6.83 -33.78
N THR A 409 -35.88 6.15 -34.69
CA THR A 409 -37.08 6.67 -35.34
C THR A 409 -38.26 5.75 -35.04
N THR A 410 -39.43 6.31 -34.75
CA THR A 410 -40.66 5.53 -34.51
C THR A 410 -41.69 5.84 -35.58
N LYS A 411 -42.34 4.80 -36.09
CA LYS A 411 -43.54 4.95 -36.93
C LYS A 411 -44.74 4.75 -36.01
N ASP A 412 -45.47 5.84 -35.72
CA ASP A 412 -46.70 5.78 -34.94
C ASP A 412 -47.94 5.89 -35.84
N THR A 413 -49.09 5.46 -35.31
CA THR A 413 -50.39 5.83 -35.87
C THR A 413 -51.09 6.79 -34.90
N ASN A 414 -51.17 8.08 -35.26
CA ASN A 414 -51.80 9.13 -34.44
C ASN A 414 -51.16 9.30 -33.05
N GLY A 415 -49.84 9.21 -32.94
CA GLY A 415 -49.13 9.37 -31.66
C GLY A 415 -49.23 8.16 -30.72
N ARG A 416 -49.64 6.99 -31.24
CA ARG A 416 -49.75 5.75 -30.47
C ARG A 416 -48.89 4.65 -31.09
N ILE A 417 -48.05 4.06 -30.25
CA ILE A 417 -47.24 2.86 -30.52
C ILE A 417 -48.01 1.67 -29.94
N GLY A 418 -48.09 0.56 -30.66
CA GLY A 418 -48.73 -0.70 -30.22
C GLY A 418 -50.14 -0.93 -30.75
N VAL A 419 -50.60 -0.19 -31.76
CA VAL A 419 -51.99 -0.24 -32.27
C VAL A 419 -52.16 -1.30 -33.36
N ASN A 420 -51.09 -1.67 -34.06
CA ASN A 420 -51.13 -2.69 -35.10
C ASN A 420 -49.82 -3.51 -35.11
N PRO A 421 -49.88 -4.85 -34.98
CA PRO A 421 -48.69 -5.68 -34.95
C PRO A 421 -47.75 -5.52 -36.15
N ASP A 422 -48.25 -5.09 -37.30
CA ASP A 422 -47.48 -4.93 -38.53
C ASP A 422 -46.84 -3.52 -38.71
N ASP A 423 -47.14 -2.54 -37.85
CA ASP A 423 -46.73 -1.14 -38.05
C ASP A 423 -45.76 -0.58 -37.00
N ASP A 424 -45.61 -1.23 -35.84
CA ASP A 424 -44.85 -0.67 -34.70
C ASP A 424 -43.38 -1.13 -34.68
N HIS A 425 -42.51 -0.27 -35.19
CA HIS A 425 -41.07 -0.53 -35.28
C HIS A 425 -40.26 0.67 -34.77
N ILE A 426 -39.13 0.39 -34.12
CA ILE A 426 -38.06 1.37 -33.93
C ILE A 426 -37.04 1.19 -35.05
N GLY A 427 -36.89 2.19 -35.93
CA GLY A 427 -35.78 2.25 -36.88
C GLY A 427 -34.51 2.69 -36.17
N VAL A 428 -33.42 1.95 -36.40
CA VAL A 428 -32.09 2.19 -35.83
C VAL A 428 -31.15 2.62 -36.95
N SER A 429 -30.44 3.73 -36.77
CA SER A 429 -29.44 4.20 -37.73
C SER A 429 -28.21 4.69 -36.97
N SER A 430 -27.03 4.26 -37.41
CA SER A 430 -25.73 4.70 -36.90
C SER A 430 -24.67 4.62 -38.00
N ASP A 431 -23.78 5.62 -38.03
CA ASP A 431 -22.57 5.61 -38.85
C ASP A 431 -21.39 4.88 -38.15
N TYR A 432 -21.57 4.50 -36.87
CA TYR A 432 -20.55 3.93 -35.98
C TYR A 432 -20.92 2.51 -35.49
N LYS A 433 -21.59 1.75 -36.37
CA LYS A 433 -22.16 0.42 -36.08
C LYS A 433 -21.22 -0.61 -35.46
N ASP A 434 -19.91 -0.51 -35.68
CA ASP A 434 -18.94 -1.51 -35.25
C ASP A 434 -18.62 -1.39 -33.74
N HIS A 435 -19.10 -0.33 -33.07
CA HIS A 435 -18.87 -0.05 -31.64
C HIS A 435 -20.05 -0.46 -30.74
N ILE A 436 -21.13 -1.01 -31.29
CA ILE A 436 -22.34 -1.39 -30.54
C ILE A 436 -22.56 -2.90 -30.67
N SER A 437 -22.50 -3.62 -29.56
CA SER A 437 -22.67 -5.08 -29.55
C SER A 437 -24.14 -5.48 -29.40
N SER A 438 -24.88 -4.83 -28.50
CA SER A 438 -26.30 -5.04 -28.26
C SER A 438 -26.98 -3.77 -27.74
N LEU A 439 -28.30 -3.76 -27.81
CA LEU A 439 -29.16 -2.72 -27.27
C LEU A 439 -30.24 -3.36 -26.40
N ASP A 440 -30.35 -2.89 -25.16
CA ASP A 440 -31.49 -3.20 -24.31
C ASP A 440 -32.61 -2.18 -24.51
N ILE A 441 -33.81 -2.68 -24.83
CA ILE A 441 -35.02 -1.88 -24.90
C ILE A 441 -35.77 -2.05 -23.60
N TYR A 442 -36.09 -0.93 -22.98
CA TYR A 442 -36.88 -0.89 -21.78
C TYR A 442 -38.25 -0.25 -22.04
N ILE A 443 -39.26 -0.69 -21.31
CA ILE A 443 -40.57 -0.04 -21.26
C ILE A 443 -40.81 0.54 -19.87
N ASN A 444 -41.28 1.79 -19.82
CA ASN A 444 -41.63 2.47 -18.59
C ASN A 444 -43.14 2.40 -18.35
N LYS A 445 -43.53 1.77 -17.24
CA LYS A 445 -44.90 1.80 -16.73
C LYS A 445 -44.90 2.47 -15.36
N SER A 446 -45.39 3.72 -15.30
CA SER A 446 -45.66 4.43 -14.04
C SER A 446 -44.51 4.30 -13.02
N ASP A 447 -43.30 4.65 -13.45
CA ASP A 447 -42.05 4.67 -12.67
C ASP A 447 -41.33 3.33 -12.47
N ASP A 448 -41.91 2.21 -12.93
CA ASP A 448 -41.19 0.93 -13.07
C ASP A 448 -40.69 0.76 -14.51
N VAL A 449 -39.37 0.73 -14.66
CA VAL A 449 -38.68 0.46 -15.94
C VAL A 449 -38.39 -1.03 -16.00
N GLU A 450 -39.01 -1.73 -16.95
CA GLU A 450 -38.77 -3.16 -17.18
C GLU A 450 -38.08 -3.38 -18.51
N LEU A 451 -37.14 -4.33 -18.56
CA LEU A 451 -36.53 -4.77 -19.81
C LEU A 451 -37.61 -5.42 -20.68
N LEU A 452 -37.82 -4.86 -21.87
CA LEU A 452 -38.75 -5.38 -22.87
C LEU A 452 -38.05 -6.46 -23.72
N SER A 453 -36.84 -6.17 -24.19
CA SER A 453 -36.04 -7.08 -25.01
C SER A 453 -34.60 -6.60 -25.11
N THR A 454 -33.66 -7.53 -25.34
CA THR A 454 -32.29 -7.23 -25.74
C THR A 454 -32.15 -7.61 -27.22
N VAL A 455 -31.65 -6.68 -28.04
CA VAL A 455 -31.44 -6.90 -29.47
C VAL A 455 -29.95 -6.81 -29.75
N ASN A 456 -29.37 -7.85 -30.33
CA ASN A 456 -27.98 -7.79 -30.76
C ASN A 456 -27.88 -6.91 -32.01
N TYR A 457 -26.87 -6.05 -32.08
CA TYR A 457 -26.73 -5.12 -33.20
C TYR A 457 -26.54 -5.86 -34.53
N SER A 458 -25.89 -7.03 -34.51
CA SER A 458 -25.72 -7.93 -35.66
C SER A 458 -27.03 -8.51 -36.19
N GLU A 459 -28.10 -8.54 -35.39
CA GLU A 459 -29.44 -9.01 -35.79
C GLU A 459 -30.28 -7.92 -36.48
N LEU A 460 -29.83 -6.66 -36.45
CA LEU A 460 -30.53 -5.56 -37.11
C LEU A 460 -30.36 -5.60 -38.64
N ASP A 461 -29.21 -6.08 -39.14
CA ASP A 461 -28.96 -6.17 -40.58
C ASP A 461 -29.92 -7.15 -41.28
N THR A 462 -30.27 -8.24 -40.61
CA THR A 462 -31.22 -9.23 -41.13
C THR A 462 -32.68 -8.80 -41.02
N ASN A 463 -32.95 -7.84 -40.12
CA ASN A 463 -34.28 -7.28 -39.86
C ASN A 463 -34.46 -5.87 -40.44
N TYR A 464 -33.74 -5.51 -41.51
CA TYR A 464 -33.86 -4.21 -42.18
C TYR A 464 -33.71 -3.00 -41.25
N TRP A 465 -32.83 -3.09 -40.24
CA TRP A 465 -32.54 -2.02 -39.29
C TRP A 465 -33.74 -1.57 -38.46
N VAL A 466 -34.71 -2.47 -38.27
CA VAL A 466 -35.87 -2.21 -37.43
C VAL A 466 -35.96 -3.19 -36.26
N ILE A 467 -36.43 -2.67 -35.12
CA ILE A 467 -36.78 -3.46 -33.96
C ILE A 467 -38.31 -3.54 -33.86
N SER A 468 -38.85 -4.75 -34.07
CA SER A 468 -40.29 -4.99 -33.95
C SER A 468 -40.72 -4.94 -32.49
N LEU A 469 -41.46 -3.90 -32.13
CA LEU A 469 -41.93 -3.72 -30.77
C LEU A 469 -43.24 -4.45 -30.49
N SER A 470 -44.10 -4.59 -31.49
CA SER A 470 -45.48 -5.05 -31.30
C SER A 470 -45.60 -6.44 -30.67
N GLN A 471 -44.79 -7.41 -31.10
CA GLN A 471 -44.82 -8.77 -30.58
C GLN A 471 -44.26 -8.83 -29.16
N SER A 472 -43.06 -8.27 -28.94
CA SER A 472 -42.42 -8.19 -27.62
C SER A 472 -43.28 -7.42 -26.61
N LEU A 473 -43.92 -6.34 -27.05
CA LEU A 473 -44.86 -5.54 -26.26
C LEU A 473 -46.13 -6.33 -25.96
N SER A 474 -46.72 -7.02 -26.94
CA SER A 474 -47.90 -7.85 -26.73
C SER A 474 -47.64 -9.00 -25.76
N ASP A 475 -46.49 -9.66 -25.89
CA ASP A 475 -46.08 -10.75 -25.01
C ASP A 475 -45.81 -10.25 -23.60
N TRP A 476 -45.11 -9.11 -23.46
CA TRP A 476 -44.88 -8.45 -22.17
C TRP A 476 -46.20 -8.02 -21.50
N ILE A 477 -47.11 -7.38 -22.24
CA ILE A 477 -48.46 -6.97 -21.79
C ILE A 477 -49.25 -8.19 -21.29
N THR A 478 -49.20 -9.29 -22.04
CA THR A 478 -49.95 -10.52 -21.75
C THR A 478 -49.38 -11.27 -20.56
N THR A 479 -48.05 -11.37 -20.43
CA THR A 479 -47.38 -12.04 -19.29
C THR A 479 -47.47 -11.24 -18.00
N LYS A 480 -47.55 -9.91 -18.05
CA LYS A 480 -47.67 -9.02 -16.88
C LYS A 480 -49.13 -8.67 -16.49
N SER A 481 -50.11 -9.44 -17.00
CA SER A 481 -51.55 -9.35 -16.64
C SER A 481 -52.28 -8.05 -17.01
N LEU A 482 -51.77 -7.27 -17.96
CA LEU A 482 -52.40 -6.03 -18.42
C LEU A 482 -53.17 -6.28 -19.73
N SER A 483 -54.32 -6.98 -19.72
CA SER A 483 -55.13 -6.94 -20.94
C SER A 483 -55.59 -5.49 -21.23
N PRO A 484 -55.72 -5.08 -22.50
CA PRO A 484 -56.16 -3.73 -22.88
C PRO A 484 -57.48 -3.27 -22.22
N ASP A 485 -58.27 -4.22 -21.72
CA ASP A 485 -59.55 -3.96 -21.06
C ASP A 485 -59.46 -3.39 -19.64
N ASN A 486 -58.28 -3.42 -18.99
CA ASN A 486 -58.11 -2.98 -17.59
C ASN A 486 -57.70 -1.51 -17.41
N TRP A 487 -57.69 -0.68 -18.46
CA TRP A 487 -57.01 0.64 -18.44
C TRP A 487 -57.71 1.80 -17.71
N LYS A 488 -58.75 1.60 -16.91
CA LYS A 488 -59.32 2.73 -16.14
C LYS A 488 -58.51 3.01 -14.87
N LYS A 489 -57.49 3.89 -14.96
CA LYS A 489 -57.02 4.73 -13.82
C LYS A 489 -56.05 5.87 -14.24
N GLN A 490 -56.63 7.08 -14.24
CA GLN A 490 -56.06 8.43 -14.12
C GLN A 490 -54.98 8.89 -15.12
N GLU A 491 -55.42 9.62 -16.14
CA GLU A 491 -54.58 10.40 -17.07
C GLU A 491 -54.15 11.73 -16.42
N ILE A 492 -53.10 11.73 -15.60
CA ILE A 492 -52.45 12.97 -15.14
C ILE A 492 -51.43 13.40 -16.21
N GLN A 493 -51.57 14.61 -16.73
CA GLN A 493 -50.70 15.14 -17.79
C GLN A 493 -49.84 16.28 -17.28
N VAL A 494 -48.55 16.26 -17.61
CA VAL A 494 -47.63 17.38 -17.37
C VAL A 494 -47.93 18.50 -18.38
N LEU A 495 -48.13 19.72 -17.88
CA LEU A 495 -48.42 20.90 -18.67
C LEU A 495 -47.23 21.23 -19.58
N LYS A 496 -47.53 21.44 -20.86
CA LYS A 496 -46.54 21.62 -21.92
C LYS A 496 -45.61 22.80 -21.62
N GLY A 497 -44.30 22.54 -21.59
CA GLY A 497 -43.26 23.54 -21.30
C GLY A 497 -42.71 23.52 -19.86
N SER A 498 -43.25 22.65 -19.00
CA SER A 498 -42.80 22.50 -17.61
C SER A 498 -41.48 21.73 -17.51
N LYS A 499 -40.62 22.10 -16.56
CA LYS A 499 -39.29 21.49 -16.34
C LYS A 499 -39.30 20.58 -15.11
N ALA A 500 -38.75 19.38 -15.24
CA ALA A 500 -38.61 18.43 -14.13
C ALA A 500 -37.48 18.83 -13.18
N TYR A 501 -37.61 18.44 -11.92
CA TYR A 501 -36.55 18.47 -10.93
C TYR A 501 -36.03 17.06 -10.71
N LYS A 502 -34.72 16.93 -10.53
CA LYS A 502 -34.05 15.65 -10.29
C LYS A 502 -33.95 15.43 -8.77
N VAL A 503 -34.51 14.33 -8.26
CA VAL A 503 -34.44 13.94 -6.83
C VAL A 503 -33.90 12.53 -6.68
N LEU A 504 -33.21 12.26 -5.58
CA LEU A 504 -32.74 10.92 -5.24
C LEU A 504 -33.87 10.11 -4.61
N VAL A 505 -34.36 9.11 -5.34
CA VAL A 505 -35.47 8.24 -4.94
C VAL A 505 -34.88 6.97 -4.31
N PRO A 506 -35.20 6.66 -3.04
CA PRO A 506 -34.75 5.44 -2.38
C PRO A 506 -35.42 4.21 -3.01
N ILE A 507 -34.62 3.24 -3.43
CA ILE A 507 -35.09 1.96 -3.97
C ILE A 507 -34.92 0.88 -2.90
N PHE A 508 -36.05 0.34 -2.43
CA PHE A 508 -36.09 -0.75 -1.45
C PHE A 508 -36.37 -2.07 -2.15
N LYS A 509 -35.52 -3.07 -1.92
CA LYS A 509 -35.70 -4.42 -2.47
C LYS A 509 -36.01 -5.39 -1.32
N ARG A 510 -36.87 -6.37 -1.57
CA ARG A 510 -37.10 -7.47 -0.61
C ARG A 510 -36.02 -8.50 -0.84
N ILE A 511 -35.18 -8.73 0.15
CA ILE A 511 -34.21 -9.83 0.14
C ILE A 511 -34.88 -11.00 0.86
N LYS A 512 -34.85 -12.19 0.24
CA LYS A 512 -35.20 -13.45 0.93
C LYS A 512 -33.89 -14.04 1.44
N GLU A 513 -33.73 -14.13 2.76
CA GLU A 513 -32.74 -15.04 3.33
C GLU A 513 -33.36 -16.44 3.42
N GLU A 514 -32.71 -17.43 2.82
CA GLU A 514 -33.07 -18.83 3.02
C GLU A 514 -32.57 -19.29 4.40
N GLN A 515 -33.47 -19.35 5.37
CA GLN A 515 -33.29 -20.20 6.56
C GLN A 515 -34.36 -21.31 6.60
N PRO A 516 -34.08 -22.47 7.23
CA PRO A 516 -34.91 -23.67 7.07
C PRO A 516 -36.31 -23.63 7.69
N GLU A 517 -36.72 -22.62 8.45
CA GLU A 517 -38.09 -22.53 8.98
C GLU A 517 -38.61 -21.08 9.05
N GLY A 518 -39.49 -20.71 8.10
CA GLY A 518 -40.41 -19.56 8.18
C GLY A 518 -39.96 -18.24 7.51
N ASP A 519 -40.58 -17.91 6.36
CA ASP A 519 -40.40 -16.64 5.64
C ASP A 519 -40.79 -15.43 6.53
N GLN A 520 -39.82 -14.69 7.10
CA GLN A 520 -39.99 -13.27 7.45
C GLN A 520 -39.34 -12.40 6.36
N LYS A 521 -40.10 -11.43 5.83
CA LYS A 521 -39.68 -10.55 4.73
C LYS A 521 -39.38 -9.15 5.27
N GLU A 522 -38.11 -8.78 5.38
CA GLU A 522 -37.71 -7.38 5.55
C GLU A 522 -37.40 -6.72 4.19
N LYS A 523 -37.78 -5.43 4.07
CA LYS A 523 -37.42 -4.57 2.93
C LYS A 523 -36.20 -3.76 3.34
N THR A 524 -35.08 -3.98 2.67
CA THR A 524 -33.84 -3.25 2.89
C THR A 524 -33.66 -2.18 1.80
N LEU A 525 -33.30 -0.97 2.22
CA LEU A 525 -32.92 0.13 1.34
C LEU A 525 -31.60 -0.25 0.65
N GLN A 526 -31.60 -0.31 -0.68
CA GLN A 526 -30.44 -0.82 -1.43
C GLN A 526 -29.59 0.32 -1.99
N PHE A 527 -30.21 1.31 -2.64
CA PHE A 527 -29.51 2.49 -3.16
C PHE A 527 -30.52 3.58 -3.53
N PHE A 528 -30.04 4.77 -3.87
CA PHE A 528 -30.86 5.89 -4.36
C PHE A 528 -30.59 6.11 -5.85
N LYS A 529 -31.65 6.34 -6.64
CA LYS A 529 -31.56 6.67 -8.07
C LYS A 529 -32.06 8.09 -8.31
N VAL A 530 -31.46 8.83 -9.23
CA VAL A 530 -31.94 10.15 -9.63
C VAL A 530 -33.19 10.00 -10.51
N GLY A 531 -34.36 10.39 -9.99
CA GLY A 531 -35.64 10.41 -10.68
C GLY A 531 -36.07 11.83 -11.07
N ASN A 532 -36.71 11.97 -12.23
CA ASN A 532 -37.33 13.23 -12.66
C ASN A 532 -38.72 13.34 -12.03
N VAL A 533 -38.90 14.29 -11.12
CA VAL A 533 -40.20 14.64 -10.55
C VAL A 533 -40.64 15.98 -11.09
N PHE A 534 -41.89 16.06 -11.51
CA PHE A 534 -42.52 17.33 -11.86
C PHE A 534 -43.25 17.85 -10.64
N ASP A 535 -43.12 19.16 -10.38
CA ASP A 535 -43.94 19.80 -9.37
C ASP A 535 -45.41 19.61 -9.76
N ILE A 536 -46.26 19.27 -8.79
CA ILE A 536 -47.68 19.01 -9.03
C ILE A 536 -48.38 20.24 -9.65
N SER A 537 -47.85 21.45 -9.45
CA SER A 537 -48.25 22.70 -10.12
C SER A 537 -48.06 22.72 -11.62
N CYS A 538 -47.22 21.83 -12.12
CA CYS A 538 -46.96 21.64 -13.53
C CYS A 538 -47.81 20.52 -14.13
N THR A 539 -48.87 20.06 -13.45
CA THR A 539 -49.73 18.97 -13.93
C THR A 539 -51.18 19.39 -14.07
N SER A 540 -51.95 18.64 -14.87
CA SER A 540 -53.39 18.83 -15.05
C SER A 540 -54.22 18.63 -13.78
N GLU A 541 -53.64 18.11 -12.70
CA GLU A 541 -54.31 17.87 -11.40
C GLU A 541 -54.00 18.94 -10.36
N TYR A 542 -53.24 19.99 -10.69
CA TYR A 542 -52.83 21.00 -9.70
C TYR A 542 -54.00 21.63 -8.92
N GLU A 543 -55.11 21.95 -9.59
CA GLU A 543 -56.30 22.54 -8.97
C GLU A 543 -57.00 21.59 -7.98
N ASN A 544 -56.99 20.28 -8.24
CA ASN A 544 -57.54 19.29 -7.31
C ASN A 544 -56.57 18.99 -6.17
N TYR A 545 -55.27 18.91 -6.47
CA TYR A 545 -54.22 18.84 -5.45
C TYR A 545 -54.26 20.03 -4.50
N LEU A 546 -54.48 21.26 -5.00
CA LEU A 546 -54.65 22.44 -4.15
C LEU A 546 -55.88 22.34 -3.25
N LYS A 547 -56.99 21.77 -3.73
CA LYS A 547 -58.19 21.56 -2.88
C LYS A 547 -57.98 20.50 -1.81
N GLU A 548 -57.37 19.36 -2.16
CA GLU A 548 -57.04 18.30 -1.21
C GLU A 548 -55.95 18.78 -0.22
N GLN A 549 -55.00 19.59 -0.66
CA GLN A 549 -54.00 20.18 0.23
C GLN A 549 -54.54 21.30 1.09
N ILE A 550 -55.49 22.11 0.64
CA ILE A 550 -56.17 23.07 1.52
C ILE A 550 -56.90 22.32 2.66
N GLU A 551 -57.54 21.17 2.38
CA GLU A 551 -58.15 20.33 3.41
C GLU A 551 -57.12 19.65 4.33
N ILE A 552 -55.96 19.23 3.82
CA ILE A 552 -54.88 18.60 4.61
C ILE A 552 -54.10 19.66 5.42
N ASP A 553 -53.78 20.81 4.85
CA ASP A 553 -53.15 21.96 5.51
C ASP A 553 -54.06 22.53 6.60
N GLU A 554 -55.38 22.58 6.40
CA GLU A 554 -56.34 22.93 7.47
C GLU A 554 -56.35 21.91 8.62
N ILE A 555 -56.00 20.65 8.37
CA ILE A 555 -55.89 19.58 9.37
C ILE A 555 -54.52 19.60 10.07
N ILE A 556 -53.42 19.88 9.35
CA ILE A 556 -52.05 19.91 9.87
C ILE A 556 -51.75 21.22 10.61
N MET A 557 -52.18 22.38 10.09
CA MET A 557 -52.05 23.67 10.80
C MET A 557 -52.83 23.67 12.12
N LYS A 558 -53.91 22.88 12.23
CA LYS A 558 -54.62 22.69 13.49
C LYS A 558 -53.84 21.92 14.56
N ASN A 559 -52.82 21.16 14.16
CA ASN A 559 -52.01 20.30 15.05
C ASN A 559 -50.61 20.86 15.34
N SER A 560 -50.25 22.03 14.78
CA SER A 560 -48.92 22.64 14.87
C SER A 560 -48.92 24.07 15.42
N GLU A 561 -49.92 24.39 16.25
CA GLU A 561 -50.03 25.67 16.93
C GLU A 561 -49.91 25.52 18.45
N ILE A 562 -49.21 26.44 19.10
CA ILE A 562 -49.42 26.71 20.52
C ILE A 562 -50.60 27.66 20.71
N ASP A 563 -51.14 27.71 21.93
CA ASP A 563 -52.17 28.69 22.27
C ASP A 563 -51.71 30.11 21.88
N TYR A 564 -52.49 30.77 21.02
CA TYR A 564 -52.15 32.08 20.46
C TYR A 564 -51.97 33.15 21.53
N SER A 565 -52.66 33.04 22.68
CA SER A 565 -52.46 33.98 23.80
C SER A 565 -51.09 33.85 24.45
N THR A 566 -50.48 32.66 24.39
CA THR A 566 -49.09 32.43 24.81
C THR A 566 -48.11 33.06 23.84
N ALA A 567 -48.32 32.88 22.53
CA ALA A 567 -47.47 33.46 21.50
C ALA A 567 -47.50 35.00 21.51
N ILE A 568 -48.69 35.60 21.57
CA ILE A 568 -48.83 37.06 21.57
C ILE A 568 -48.24 37.71 22.84
N LYS A 569 -48.34 37.01 23.98
CA LYS A 569 -47.71 37.45 25.23
C LYS A 569 -46.19 37.47 25.11
N PHE A 570 -45.61 36.39 24.58
CA PHE A 570 -44.17 36.32 24.33
C PHE A 570 -43.68 37.47 23.44
N VAL A 571 -44.36 37.73 22.32
CA VAL A 571 -43.95 38.82 21.41
C VAL A 571 -44.10 40.19 22.09
N SER A 572 -45.18 40.41 22.82
CA SER A 572 -45.43 41.69 23.50
C SER A 572 -44.42 41.98 24.62
N GLU A 573 -43.97 40.96 25.35
CA GLU A 573 -42.99 41.10 26.44
C GLU A 573 -41.57 41.30 25.93
N ASN A 574 -41.17 40.57 24.89
CA ASN A 574 -39.79 40.54 24.40
C ASN A 574 -39.54 41.55 23.26
N PHE A 575 -40.58 41.96 22.55
CA PHE A 575 -40.49 42.87 21.40
C PHE A 575 -41.49 44.04 21.50
N PRO A 576 -41.41 44.90 22.54
CA PRO A 576 -42.42 45.91 22.85
C PRO A 576 -42.53 47.05 21.82
N LYS A 577 -41.65 47.09 20.82
CA LYS A 577 -41.67 48.06 19.72
C LYS A 577 -42.46 47.58 18.50
N ILE A 578 -42.78 46.28 18.44
CA ILE A 578 -43.59 45.71 17.37
C ILE A 578 -45.04 46.02 17.66
N ASN A 579 -45.76 46.47 16.63
CA ASN A 579 -47.20 46.63 16.69
C ASN A 579 -47.86 45.49 15.89
N ILE A 580 -48.77 44.76 16.54
CA ILE A 580 -49.44 43.60 15.96
C ILE A 580 -50.86 44.01 15.55
N ILE A 581 -51.16 43.90 14.26
CA ILE A 581 -52.46 44.25 13.67
C ILE A 581 -53.15 42.95 13.27
N GLU A 582 -54.17 42.56 14.03
CA GLU A 582 -54.94 41.34 13.81
C GLU A 582 -56.14 41.56 12.86
N ASP A 583 -56.65 40.48 12.27
CA ASP A 583 -57.85 40.44 11.40
C ASP A 583 -57.77 41.32 10.13
N PHE A 584 -56.57 41.45 9.56
CA PHE A 584 -56.33 42.21 8.33
C PHE A 584 -56.84 41.45 7.09
N LYS A 585 -57.91 41.94 6.46
CA LYS A 585 -58.62 41.26 5.35
C LYS A 585 -58.17 41.71 3.96
N ASP A 586 -56.89 41.51 3.64
CA ASP A 586 -56.42 41.59 2.25
C ASP A 586 -56.34 40.17 1.65
N GLN A 587 -56.90 39.96 0.46
CA GLN A 587 -57.37 38.63 0.02
C GLN A 587 -56.27 37.63 -0.35
N ASP A 588 -55.00 38.06 -0.41
CA ASP A 588 -53.92 37.25 -0.96
C ASP A 588 -52.79 36.89 0.04
N LYS A 589 -52.86 37.29 1.32
CA LYS A 589 -51.79 37.01 2.32
C LYS A 589 -52.31 36.55 3.69
N LYS A 590 -51.63 35.56 4.30
CA LYS A 590 -51.91 35.05 5.66
C LYS A 590 -51.32 35.94 6.77
N GLY A 591 -50.15 36.52 6.53
CA GLY A 591 -49.47 37.47 7.41
C GLY A 591 -48.52 38.37 6.61
N SER A 592 -48.01 39.44 7.24
CA SER A 592 -46.87 40.19 6.71
C SER A 592 -46.15 41.01 7.78
N TYR A 593 -44.83 41.16 7.64
CA TYR A 593 -44.00 42.06 8.43
C TYR A 593 -43.53 43.26 7.59
N ASP A 594 -43.79 44.48 8.06
CA ASP A 594 -43.26 45.71 7.46
C ASP A 594 -41.97 46.14 8.18
N PRO A 595 -40.79 46.09 7.53
CA PRO A 595 -39.52 46.45 8.14
C PRO A 595 -39.35 47.95 8.42
N LEU A 596 -40.17 48.82 7.83
CA LEU A 596 -40.12 50.27 8.02
C LEU A 596 -40.97 50.71 9.22
N SER A 597 -42.21 50.21 9.32
CA SER A 597 -43.10 50.53 10.44
C SER A 597 -42.94 49.59 11.64
N GLN A 598 -42.30 48.43 11.46
CA GLN A 598 -42.22 47.34 12.43
C GLN A 598 -43.59 46.77 12.82
N ASP A 599 -44.55 46.83 11.89
CA ASP A 599 -45.87 46.23 12.08
C ASP A 599 -45.85 44.76 11.63
N ILE A 600 -46.48 43.89 12.42
CA ILE A 600 -46.87 42.54 12.00
C ILE A 600 -48.38 42.54 11.77
N THR A 601 -48.81 42.26 10.53
CA THR A 601 -50.22 42.09 10.18
C THR A 601 -50.56 40.61 10.11
N LEU A 602 -51.67 40.20 10.72
CA LEU A 602 -52.17 38.82 10.69
C LEU A 602 -53.59 38.80 10.14
N ASN A 603 -53.85 37.92 9.16
CA ASN A 603 -55.19 37.70 8.62
C ASN A 603 -56.04 36.85 9.60
N GLN A 604 -55.40 35.89 10.27
CA GLN A 604 -56.00 35.04 11.29
C GLN A 604 -55.07 34.91 12.50
N LYS A 605 -55.64 34.68 13.69
CA LYS A 605 -54.91 34.53 14.96
C LYS A 605 -54.20 33.17 15.04
N SER A 606 -53.07 33.06 14.35
CA SER A 606 -52.23 31.87 14.28
C SER A 606 -50.90 32.13 14.99
N SER A 607 -50.51 31.27 15.94
CA SER A 607 -49.24 31.38 16.66
C SER A 607 -48.05 31.13 15.73
N HIS A 608 -48.20 30.20 14.77
CA HIS A 608 -47.24 29.97 13.70
C HIS A 608 -47.05 31.23 12.84
N THR A 609 -48.14 31.78 12.29
CA THR A 609 -48.05 32.96 11.41
C THR A 609 -47.41 34.14 12.17
N LEU A 610 -47.77 34.35 13.44
CA LEU A 610 -47.16 35.38 14.27
C LEU A 610 -45.64 35.19 14.43
N PHE A 611 -45.18 33.96 14.70
CA PHE A 611 -43.75 33.69 14.86
C PHE A 611 -42.98 33.67 13.53
N HIS A 612 -43.62 33.32 12.41
CA HIS A 612 -43.05 33.45 11.07
C HIS A 612 -42.74 34.91 10.74
N GLU A 613 -43.72 35.79 10.92
CA GLU A 613 -43.52 37.22 10.67
C GLU A 613 -42.50 37.84 11.64
N LEU A 614 -42.46 37.36 12.90
CA LEU A 614 -41.39 37.72 13.84
C LEU A 614 -40.01 37.23 13.37
N GLY A 615 -39.96 36.06 12.74
CA GLY A 615 -38.76 35.49 12.14
C GLY A 615 -38.13 36.39 11.07
N HIS A 616 -38.92 37.10 10.29
CA HIS A 616 -38.42 38.11 9.36
C HIS A 616 -37.71 39.27 10.07
N LEU A 617 -38.28 39.78 11.17
CA LEU A 617 -37.62 40.81 11.99
C LEU A 617 -36.30 40.30 12.58
N ILE A 618 -36.30 39.11 13.18
CA ILE A 618 -35.13 38.52 13.84
C ILE A 618 -34.01 38.29 12.82
N SER A 619 -34.35 37.72 11.66
CA SER A 619 -33.41 37.49 10.56
C SER A 619 -32.81 38.80 10.05
N ILE A 620 -33.62 39.85 9.85
CA ILE A 620 -33.13 41.19 9.47
C ILE A 620 -32.19 41.76 10.54
N SER A 621 -32.49 41.56 11.82
CA SER A 621 -31.70 42.09 12.95
C SER A 621 -30.35 41.39 13.09
N ILE A 622 -30.30 40.07 12.90
CA ILE A 622 -29.08 39.26 12.95
C ILE A 622 -28.21 39.47 11.69
N LEU A 623 -28.82 39.55 10.50
CA LEU A 623 -28.09 39.74 9.24
C LEU A 623 -27.57 41.17 9.05
N LYS A 624 -28.22 42.19 9.62
CA LYS A 624 -27.68 43.57 9.67
C LYS A 624 -26.39 43.67 10.48
N LEU A 625 -26.18 42.83 11.50
CA LEU A 625 -24.95 42.79 12.30
C LEU A 625 -23.78 42.14 11.55
N ALA A 626 -24.05 41.27 10.57
CA ALA A 626 -23.06 40.54 9.79
C ALA A 626 -22.61 41.25 8.50
N GLY A 627 -23.11 42.46 8.18
CA GLY A 627 -22.66 43.27 7.04
C GLY A 627 -23.11 42.78 5.65
N HIS A 628 -23.88 41.70 5.56
CA HIS A 628 -24.32 41.09 4.29
C HIS A 628 -25.81 41.35 4.03
N ILE A 629 -26.17 42.52 3.48
CA ILE A 629 -27.51 42.73 2.93
C ILE A 629 -27.49 42.39 1.44
N LYS A 630 -27.55 41.10 1.09
CA LYS A 630 -28.07 40.69 -0.23
C LYS A 630 -29.57 40.43 -0.06
N LYS A 631 -30.40 41.13 -0.84
CA LYS A 631 -31.85 40.90 -0.92
C LYS A 631 -32.10 39.54 -1.58
N ASP A 632 -32.02 38.47 -0.81
CA ASP A 632 -32.47 37.15 -1.25
C ASP A 632 -33.75 36.80 -0.49
N TYR A 633 -34.87 37.10 -1.13
CA TYR A 633 -36.21 36.92 -0.57
C TYR A 633 -36.43 35.45 -0.15
N SER A 634 -36.00 34.51 -0.97
CA SER A 634 -36.14 33.07 -0.72
C SER A 634 -35.37 32.62 0.52
N LYS A 635 -34.14 33.12 0.73
CA LYS A 635 -33.37 32.83 1.95
C LYS A 635 -34.04 33.38 3.21
N ASN A 636 -34.63 34.57 3.12
CA ASN A 636 -35.29 35.21 4.26
C ASN A 636 -36.58 34.48 4.68
N GLU A 637 -37.34 33.94 3.73
CA GLU A 637 -38.47 33.05 4.02
C GLU A 637 -37.99 31.77 4.71
N VAL A 638 -36.83 31.22 4.30
CA VAL A 638 -36.26 30.03 4.92
C VAL A 638 -35.90 30.24 6.39
N LEU A 639 -35.24 31.36 6.68
CA LEU A 639 -34.83 31.70 8.04
C LEU A 639 -36.03 32.10 8.93
N ALA A 640 -37.07 32.70 8.36
CA ALA A 640 -38.29 33.05 9.08
C ALA A 640 -39.06 31.80 9.52
N GLU A 641 -39.24 30.83 8.63
CA GLU A 641 -39.92 29.56 8.92
C GLU A 641 -39.14 28.75 9.96
N LEU A 642 -37.81 28.69 9.84
CA LEU A 642 -36.93 28.07 10.84
C LEU A 642 -37.08 28.73 12.22
N THR A 643 -37.16 30.07 12.25
CA THR A 643 -37.34 30.82 13.50
C THR A 643 -38.70 30.50 14.13
N ALA A 644 -39.75 30.43 13.32
CA ALA A 644 -41.09 30.05 13.78
C ALA A 644 -41.10 28.65 14.40
N TYR A 645 -40.49 27.68 13.73
CA TYR A 645 -40.35 26.31 14.24
C TYR A 645 -39.60 26.25 15.58
N LEU A 646 -38.44 26.90 15.69
CA LEU A 646 -37.63 26.89 16.92
C LEU A 646 -38.40 27.53 18.08
N LEU A 647 -39.11 28.64 17.82
CA LEU A 647 -39.97 29.28 18.82
C LEU A 647 -41.13 28.37 19.22
N LEU A 648 -41.85 27.76 18.28
CA LEU A 648 -42.93 26.84 18.59
C LEU A 648 -42.44 25.67 19.46
N LYS A 649 -41.34 25.00 19.06
CA LYS A 649 -40.75 23.89 19.82
C LYS A 649 -40.28 24.28 21.22
N SER A 650 -39.86 25.52 21.43
CA SER A 650 -39.46 25.98 22.76
C SER A 650 -40.63 26.06 23.75
N PHE A 651 -41.86 26.20 23.25
CA PHE A 651 -43.08 26.27 24.06
C PHE A 651 -43.79 24.92 24.20
N ASP A 652 -43.73 24.05 23.18
CA ASP A 652 -44.24 22.68 23.27
C ASP A 652 -43.38 21.72 22.43
N GLU A 653 -42.74 20.79 23.13
CA GLU A 653 -41.87 19.77 22.56
C GLU A 653 -42.64 18.75 21.69
N ASN A 654 -43.96 18.65 21.84
CA ASN A 654 -44.83 17.71 21.13
C ASN A 654 -45.45 18.30 19.86
N ILE A 655 -45.10 19.52 19.49
CA ILE A 655 -45.52 20.10 18.20
C ILE A 655 -44.99 19.21 17.09
N ASP A 656 -45.92 18.53 16.42
CA ASP A 656 -45.67 17.73 15.23
C ASP A 656 -45.64 18.67 14.03
N TYR A 657 -44.56 19.45 14.00
CA TYR A 657 -44.29 20.39 12.93
C TYR A 657 -43.83 19.61 11.70
N ASN A 658 -44.79 19.07 10.97
CA ASN A 658 -44.50 18.48 9.70
C ASN A 658 -44.20 19.62 8.74
N PHE A 659 -42.92 19.87 8.48
CA PHE A 659 -42.50 20.61 7.30
C PHE A 659 -43.02 19.80 6.10
N ALA A 660 -44.27 20.01 5.67
CA ALA A 660 -44.80 19.50 4.40
C ALA A 660 -43.95 19.98 3.20
N TYR A 661 -43.05 20.92 3.49
CA TYR A 661 -42.01 21.48 2.68
C TYR A 661 -40.62 20.85 2.82
N SER A 662 -40.36 19.84 3.65
CA SER A 662 -38.98 19.43 4.01
C SER A 662 -38.17 18.89 2.82
N ASN A 663 -38.78 18.16 1.87
CA ASN A 663 -38.08 17.70 0.66
C ASN A 663 -37.84 18.83 -0.37
N VAL A 664 -38.80 19.76 -0.49
CA VAL A 664 -38.68 20.96 -1.33
C VAL A 664 -37.65 21.93 -0.74
N TRP A 665 -37.50 21.95 0.58
CA TRP A 665 -36.63 22.88 1.29
C TRP A 665 -35.24 22.31 1.56
N ALA A 666 -35.07 21.00 1.75
CA ALA A 666 -33.74 20.39 1.84
C ALA A 666 -32.94 20.61 0.54
N SER A 667 -33.57 20.45 -0.63
CA SER A 667 -32.98 20.75 -1.93
C SER A 667 -32.80 22.25 -2.20
N ARG A 668 -33.69 23.11 -1.67
CA ARG A 668 -33.55 24.57 -1.75
C ARG A 668 -32.48 25.12 -0.79
N ILE A 669 -32.31 24.55 0.40
CA ILE A 669 -31.29 24.96 1.36
C ILE A 669 -29.90 24.69 0.79
N THR A 670 -29.68 23.51 0.22
CA THR A 670 -28.39 23.14 -0.39
C THR A 670 -28.11 23.86 -1.72
N SER A 671 -29.13 24.34 -2.43
CA SER A 671 -28.96 25.15 -3.66
C SER A 671 -28.92 26.66 -3.43
N MET A 672 -29.49 27.16 -2.33
CA MET A 672 -29.52 28.59 -2.00
C MET A 672 -28.40 28.99 -1.04
N PHE A 673 -28.12 28.18 -0.02
CA PHE A 673 -27.07 28.45 0.95
C PHE A 673 -25.83 27.59 0.67
N GLY A 674 -24.64 28.18 0.82
CA GLY A 674 -23.48 27.34 1.14
C GLY A 674 -23.73 26.66 2.49
N LEU A 675 -23.31 25.40 2.66
CA LEU A 675 -23.53 24.66 3.91
C LEU A 675 -23.06 25.45 5.14
N ASP A 676 -21.89 26.08 5.04
CA ASP A 676 -21.34 26.93 6.10
C ASP A 676 -22.17 28.20 6.35
N GLU A 677 -22.75 28.80 5.30
CA GLU A 677 -23.63 29.97 5.40
C GLU A 677 -24.91 29.64 6.17
N PHE A 678 -25.52 28.49 5.86
CA PHE A 678 -26.71 28.00 6.54
C PHE A 678 -26.41 27.64 8.00
N ILE A 679 -25.35 26.86 8.25
CA ILE A 679 -24.95 26.48 9.62
C ILE A 679 -24.67 27.72 10.47
N ASN A 680 -24.00 28.73 9.92
CA ASN A 680 -23.72 29.98 10.63
C ASN A 680 -25.00 30.77 10.92
N SER A 681 -25.93 30.83 9.97
CA SER A 681 -27.23 31.50 10.15
C SER A 681 -28.09 30.79 11.20
N PHE A 682 -28.16 29.45 11.14
CA PHE A 682 -28.84 28.61 12.12
C PHE A 682 -28.25 28.81 13.52
N LYS A 683 -26.92 28.67 13.68
CA LYS A 683 -26.24 28.88 14.97
C LYS A 683 -26.50 30.28 15.53
N SER A 684 -26.52 31.31 14.67
CA SER A 684 -26.75 32.69 15.09
C SER A 684 -28.20 32.90 15.55
N ILE A 685 -29.18 32.32 14.84
CA ILE A 685 -30.60 32.38 15.22
C ILE A 685 -30.84 31.59 16.50
N SER A 686 -30.38 30.34 16.61
CA SER A 686 -30.52 29.52 17.81
C SER A 686 -29.93 30.22 19.04
N LYS A 687 -28.70 30.73 18.93
CA LYS A 687 -28.05 31.49 20.02
C LYS A 687 -28.77 32.79 20.36
N TYR A 688 -29.39 33.44 19.38
CA TYR A 688 -30.21 34.63 19.64
C TYR A 688 -31.48 34.26 20.41
N LEU A 689 -32.15 33.17 20.02
CA LEU A 689 -33.38 32.67 20.64
C LEU A 689 -33.15 32.14 22.06
N GLU A 690 -31.98 31.55 22.36
CA GLU A 690 -31.57 31.15 23.71
C GLU A 690 -31.62 32.29 24.73
N ASN A 691 -31.56 33.57 24.31
CA ASN A 691 -31.66 34.68 25.26
C ASN A 691 -33.08 34.90 25.80
N PHE A 692 -34.09 34.23 25.24
CA PHE A 692 -35.49 34.37 25.65
C PHE A 692 -36.01 33.18 26.47
N PHE A 693 -35.22 32.11 26.62
CA PHE A 693 -35.62 30.87 27.30
C PHE A 693 -34.65 30.44 28.40
#